data_AF-A0A345D9P1-F1
#
_entry.id   AF-A0A345D9P1-F1
#
_cell.length_a   1.000
_cell.length_b   1.000
_cell.length_c   1.000
_cell.angle_alpha   90.00
_cell.angle_beta   90.00
_cell.angle_gamma   90.00
#
_symmetry.space_group_name_H-M   'P 1'
#
loop_
_entity.id
_entity.type
_entity.pdbx_description
1 polymer ?
#
loop_
_entity_poly.entity_id
_entity_poly.type
_entity_poly.pdbx_seq_one_letter_code
_entity_poly.pdbx_strand_id
1 'polypeptide(L)'
;MRRLLNHLGRYSAKELTVMPAEKSPHSPPESHRPSGEVPYLSLSSRLKAGWYMLEIAVDLPCAKSVTKIHLDFVNTNTESMVYSLPIRSSRTAKRLIHVPALAHLHLEPLSTNGAFVLRTFRLTRVGQYFAHARIKTKLLNRHPLYYKRLFSAQEKNDVYTHLWEDYNAIFERSPKELISYEEWIERIEQPSIPSQYEQQQRIKEWASKPLFSIVTPTYNTPLPVLRACLDSVLAQSYPHWELCIADDASTNPAILDLLTYYANQDSRIRFVIREKNGHIVKASNTALELASGDFIVLLDHDDTLPSHALWTVAKALQAHPNAQIIYSDEDKLDLNGHRCEPFFKPDWSIDLLRSQNYISHLGVYRHELVKQVGGFREGFDGSQDYDLLLRCTARLNDAADILHIPHILYHWRMSNQSASVNADNKSYASESAQRALQEHANTMQTGAKVSVIANGLYRHHWPIPASEPLVSLLIPTRDKLELIESCVRSILDKTTYHHYEILILDNGSVNPETLQFFEAIQAGNSRVKVLRWDYPFNYSAINNFGSRQAKGELLGLINNDIEVISPNWLSEMVSHAIRPDVGCVGAKLFYADDSIQHAGVILGIGGVAGHSHKYFEHHRGGYFSQLRIVRNVSAVTGAVLLLRKSVFENVGGLDGGELKVAFNDVDLCLKVRDMGLVNVWTPFAELYHHESKSRGQDITPQQQKRAEHEVTVMVQRWGMHLYNDPYYNPNLTLTHEDYSLSVEPRMMNI
;
A
#
# COMPACT_ATOMS: atom_id res chain seq x y z
N MET A 1 46.00 24.47 -14.81
CA MET A 1 45.89 24.46 -13.33
C MET A 1 46.15 23.05 -12.76
N ARG A 2 47.32 22.47 -13.08
CA ARG A 2 47.90 21.29 -12.43
C ARG A 2 48.73 21.80 -11.26
N ARG A 3 48.25 21.64 -10.01
CA ARG A 3 49.01 21.56 -8.74
C ARG A 3 48.06 21.79 -7.56
N LEU A 4 47.60 20.69 -6.95
CA LEU A 4 47.26 20.49 -5.53
C LEU A 4 46.65 19.08 -5.36
N LEU A 5 47.42 18.06 -5.74
CA LEU A 5 47.17 16.66 -5.38
C LEU A 5 48.27 16.28 -4.39
N ASN A 6 48.06 16.56 -3.10
CA ASN A 6 48.89 16.01 -2.03
C ASN A 6 47.98 15.37 -0.98
N HIS A 7 48.14 14.04 -0.88
CA HIS A 7 47.60 13.11 0.14
C HIS A 7 46.08 12.89 0.21
N LEU A 8 45.50 12.31 -0.84
CA LEU A 8 44.24 11.56 -0.73
C LEU A 8 44.55 10.14 -0.27
N GLY A 9 44.33 9.84 1.02
CA GLY A 9 44.42 8.46 1.52
C GLY A 9 43.44 7.56 0.76
N ARG A 10 43.97 6.58 0.04
CA ARG A 10 43.21 5.52 -0.63
C ARG A 10 43.58 4.20 0.03
N TYR A 11 42.58 3.54 0.59
CA TYR A 11 42.73 2.23 1.20
C TYR A 11 42.12 1.18 0.28
N SER A 12 42.73 0.00 0.24
CA SER A 12 42.36 -1.08 -0.69
C SER A 12 42.16 -2.41 0.04
N ALA A 13 41.59 -3.39 -0.66
CA ALA A 13 41.35 -4.72 -0.09
C ALA A 13 42.61 -5.39 0.50
N LYS A 14 43.83 -5.03 0.03
CA LYS A 14 45.09 -5.58 0.55
C LYS A 14 45.42 -5.16 1.98
N GLU A 15 44.75 -4.12 2.49
CA GLU A 15 44.98 -3.57 3.82
C GLU A 15 43.98 -4.09 4.86
N LEU A 16 43.02 -4.92 4.42
CA LEU A 16 42.06 -5.59 5.28
C LEU A 16 42.63 -6.92 5.76
N THR A 17 42.58 -7.12 7.07
CA THR A 17 42.93 -8.39 7.72
C THR A 17 41.64 -9.05 8.21
N VAL A 18 41.46 -10.32 7.88
CA VAL A 18 40.39 -11.14 8.45
C VAL A 18 40.74 -11.37 9.91
N MET A 19 39.90 -10.92 10.82
CA MET A 19 40.07 -11.17 12.25
C MET A 19 39.19 -12.35 12.65
N PRO A 20 39.76 -13.40 13.27
CA PRO A 20 38.95 -14.44 13.88
C PRO A 20 38.13 -13.85 15.04
N ALA A 21 37.02 -14.50 15.38
CA ALA A 21 36.10 -14.13 16.47
C ALA A 21 36.75 -14.06 17.88
N GLU A 22 38.06 -14.27 17.99
CA GLU A 22 38.82 -14.20 19.23
C GLU A 22 39.97 -13.19 19.10
N LYS A 23 39.67 -11.93 19.45
CA LYS A 23 40.56 -10.90 20.07
C LYS A 23 40.17 -9.48 19.61
N SER A 24 39.23 -8.85 20.33
CA SER A 24 39.20 -7.39 20.40
C SER A 24 40.28 -6.91 21.39
N PRO A 25 41.18 -5.95 21.04
CA PRO A 25 42.24 -5.48 21.94
C PRO A 25 41.76 -4.62 23.13
N HIS A 26 40.46 -4.36 23.25
CA HIS A 26 39.91 -3.37 24.19
C HIS A 26 38.65 -3.82 24.94
N SER A 27 38.55 -5.10 25.33
CA SER A 27 37.48 -5.53 26.24
C SER A 27 37.90 -5.35 27.71
N PRO A 28 37.16 -4.59 28.55
CA PRO A 28 37.33 -4.65 30.00
C PRO A 28 36.96 -6.06 30.52
N PRO A 29 37.54 -6.51 31.65
CA PRO A 29 37.23 -7.82 32.19
C PRO A 29 35.82 -7.83 32.80
N GLU A 30 35.09 -8.91 32.54
CA GLU A 30 33.85 -9.34 33.20
C GLU A 30 32.57 -8.51 32.94
N SER A 31 31.89 -8.83 31.83
CA SER A 31 30.44 -9.07 31.84
C SER A 31 30.05 -9.90 30.60
N HIS A 32 29.02 -10.73 30.74
CA HIS A 32 28.60 -11.83 29.87
C HIS A 32 28.79 -11.65 28.35
N ARG A 33 29.64 -12.48 27.73
CA ARG A 33 29.78 -12.58 26.26
C ARG A 33 28.75 -13.57 25.69
N PRO A 34 27.96 -13.22 24.66
CA PRO A 34 27.20 -14.19 23.89
C PRO A 34 28.16 -15.01 23.00
N SER A 35 28.09 -16.34 23.07
CA SER A 35 28.81 -17.23 22.17
C SER A 35 28.22 -17.16 20.75
N GLY A 36 28.97 -16.64 19.78
CA GLY A 36 28.57 -16.70 18.36
C GLY A 36 29.04 -15.56 17.46
N GLU A 37 30.21 -14.95 17.71
CA GLU A 37 30.69 -13.79 16.93
C GLU A 37 31.06 -14.18 15.48
N VAL A 38 30.62 -13.34 14.53
CA VAL A 38 30.79 -13.50 13.08
C VAL A 38 32.16 -12.95 12.65
N PRO A 39 32.91 -13.62 11.76
CA PRO A 39 34.19 -13.09 11.29
C PRO A 39 34.03 -11.72 10.61
N TYR A 40 34.89 -10.77 10.97
CA TYR A 40 34.91 -9.41 10.43
C TYR A 40 36.23 -9.08 9.74
N LEU A 41 36.20 -8.07 8.86
CA LEU A 41 37.39 -7.52 8.20
C LEU A 41 37.83 -6.26 8.93
N SER A 42 39.05 -6.23 9.43
CA SER A 42 39.64 -5.04 10.06
C SER A 42 40.56 -4.33 9.10
N LEU A 43 40.43 -3.01 8.99
CA LEU A 43 41.42 -2.19 8.32
C LEU A 43 42.66 -2.09 9.23
N SER A 44 43.81 -2.52 8.72
CA SER A 44 45.10 -2.48 9.46
C SER A 44 45.53 -1.06 9.82
N SER A 45 45.16 -0.09 8.99
CA SER A 45 45.48 1.32 9.19
C SER A 45 44.36 2.07 9.91
N ARG A 46 44.73 2.96 10.83
CA ARG A 46 43.77 3.88 11.47
C ARG A 46 43.27 4.93 10.49
N LEU A 47 41.98 5.24 10.58
CA LEU A 47 41.34 6.32 9.84
C LEU A 47 41.46 7.62 10.61
N LYS A 48 41.98 8.66 9.94
CA LYS A 48 41.98 10.03 10.49
C LYS A 48 40.57 10.62 10.38
N ALA A 49 40.30 11.65 11.19
CA ALA A 49 39.05 12.38 11.09
C ALA A 49 38.81 12.93 9.66
N GLY A 50 37.55 12.86 9.20
CA GLY A 50 37.10 13.39 7.92
C GLY A 50 36.11 12.48 7.19
N TRP A 51 35.84 12.84 5.94
CA TRP A 51 34.88 12.15 5.08
C TRP A 51 35.54 11.08 4.22
N TYR A 52 34.87 9.95 4.07
CA TYR A 52 35.32 8.83 3.25
C TYR A 52 34.19 8.32 2.36
N MET A 53 34.52 7.95 1.12
CA MET A 53 33.65 7.18 0.23
C MET A 53 34.06 5.72 0.30
N LEU A 54 33.15 4.86 0.78
CA LEU A 54 33.29 3.42 0.75
C LEU A 54 32.66 2.87 -0.53
N GLU A 55 33.39 1.99 -1.22
CA GLU A 55 32.90 1.16 -2.31
C GLU A 55 33.21 -0.31 -1.97
N ILE A 56 32.18 -1.16 -1.93
CA ILE A 56 32.32 -2.58 -1.60
C ILE A 56 31.55 -3.46 -2.58
N ALA A 57 32.12 -4.60 -2.96
CA ALA A 57 31.42 -5.66 -3.68
C ALA A 57 31.80 -7.00 -3.05
N VAL A 58 30.79 -7.78 -2.66
CA VAL A 58 30.96 -9.03 -1.92
C VAL A 58 30.13 -10.12 -2.60
N ASP A 59 30.70 -11.30 -2.80
CA ASP A 59 29.92 -12.51 -3.07
C ASP A 59 29.47 -13.07 -1.74
N LEU A 60 28.15 -13.17 -1.61
CA LEU A 60 27.49 -13.62 -0.41
C LEU A 60 26.85 -14.99 -0.68
N PRO A 61 26.64 -15.82 0.37
CA PRO A 61 25.90 -17.06 0.26
C PRO A 61 24.38 -16.82 0.07
N CYS A 62 23.93 -15.58 0.23
CA CYS A 62 22.56 -15.13 0.04
C CYS A 62 22.49 -13.98 -0.98
N ALA A 63 21.31 -13.70 -1.56
CA ALA A 63 21.16 -12.67 -2.58
C ALA A 63 21.46 -11.25 -2.07
N LYS A 64 21.12 -10.96 -0.81
CA LYS A 64 21.26 -9.66 -0.15
C LYS A 64 21.70 -9.79 1.30
N SER A 65 22.52 -8.85 1.77
CA SER A 65 22.92 -8.70 3.17
C SER A 65 22.97 -7.22 3.53
N VAL A 66 23.11 -6.89 4.81
CA VAL A 66 23.45 -5.55 5.27
C VAL A 66 24.84 -5.63 5.90
N THR A 67 25.83 -5.02 5.25
CA THR A 67 27.16 -4.89 5.84
C THR A 67 27.11 -3.86 6.96
N LYS A 68 27.57 -4.24 8.16
CA LYS A 68 27.81 -3.28 9.25
C LYS A 68 29.23 -2.76 9.15
N ILE A 69 29.39 -1.45 9.30
CA ILE A 69 30.66 -0.75 9.22
C ILE A 69 30.87 -0.08 10.58
N HIS A 70 31.73 -0.68 11.39
CA HIS A 70 32.04 -0.23 12.74
C HIS A 70 33.24 0.71 12.71
N LEU A 71 33.16 1.77 13.51
CA LEU A 71 34.22 2.74 13.74
C LEU A 71 34.49 2.81 15.25
N ASP A 72 35.61 2.25 15.65
CA ASP A 72 36.04 2.22 17.05
C ASP A 72 37.03 3.35 17.31
N PHE A 73 36.61 4.34 18.09
CA PHE A 73 37.38 5.55 18.30
C PHE A 73 38.53 5.34 19.29
N VAL A 74 39.68 5.92 18.97
CA VAL A 74 40.88 5.87 19.81
C VAL A 74 40.86 7.05 20.80
N ASN A 75 40.96 6.77 22.11
CA ASN A 75 41.09 7.75 23.19
C ASN A 75 39.87 8.71 23.36
N THR A 76 38.65 8.25 23.10
CA THR A 76 37.42 9.01 23.37
C THR A 76 36.49 8.22 24.29
N ASN A 77 35.75 8.90 25.19
CA ASN A 77 34.74 8.28 26.06
C ASN A 77 33.48 7.80 25.31
N THR A 78 33.38 8.05 24.01
CA THR A 78 32.29 7.59 23.14
C THR A 78 32.52 6.17 22.66
N GLU A 79 31.54 5.30 22.94
CA GLU A 79 31.41 3.96 22.37
C GLU A 79 31.28 4.01 20.84
N SER A 80 31.74 2.96 20.17
CA SER A 80 31.81 2.76 18.70
C SER A 80 30.64 3.33 17.89
N MET A 81 30.89 3.77 16.65
CA MET A 81 29.84 4.18 15.70
C MET A 81 29.63 3.15 14.60
N VAL A 82 28.38 2.86 14.25
CA VAL A 82 28.04 1.82 13.26
C VAL A 82 27.24 2.40 12.10
N TYR A 83 27.70 2.18 10.86
CA TYR A 83 26.93 2.43 9.64
C TYR A 83 26.41 1.13 9.03
N SER A 84 25.27 1.20 8.37
CA SER A 84 24.69 0.07 7.63
C SER A 84 24.89 0.22 6.12
N LEU A 85 25.16 -0.83 5.37
CA LEU A 85 25.21 -0.76 3.92
C LEU A 85 24.50 -1.96 3.32
N PRO A 86 23.27 -1.80 2.81
CA PRO A 86 22.63 -2.84 2.04
C PRO A 86 23.50 -3.19 0.83
N ILE A 87 23.84 -4.47 0.72
CA ILE A 87 24.65 -5.03 -0.37
C ILE A 87 23.90 -6.18 -1.04
N ARG A 88 24.12 -6.35 -2.34
CA ARG A 88 23.67 -7.50 -3.13
C ARG A 88 24.88 -8.30 -3.58
N SER A 89 24.75 -9.63 -3.63
CA SER A 89 25.84 -10.51 -4.05
C SER A 89 26.40 -10.09 -5.42
N SER A 90 27.72 -9.99 -5.53
CA SER A 90 28.47 -9.58 -6.73
C SER A 90 28.16 -8.17 -7.29
N ARG A 91 27.42 -7.30 -6.57
CA ARG A 91 27.16 -5.91 -6.99
C ARG A 91 27.95 -4.93 -6.13
N THR A 92 28.44 -3.85 -6.76
CA THR A 92 29.11 -2.76 -6.03
C THR A 92 28.10 -1.88 -5.32
N ALA A 93 28.23 -1.77 -4.00
CA ALA A 93 27.54 -0.81 -3.17
C ALA A 93 28.47 0.35 -2.77
N LYS A 94 27.91 1.55 -2.59
CA LYS A 94 28.67 2.75 -2.21
C LYS A 94 27.96 3.55 -1.12
N ARG A 95 28.72 4.04 -0.14
CA ARG A 95 28.22 4.91 0.94
C ARG A 95 29.29 5.90 1.40
N LEU A 96 28.86 7.12 1.74
CA LEU A 96 29.68 8.08 2.48
C LEU A 96 29.70 7.73 3.96
N ILE A 97 30.87 7.89 4.57
CA ILE A 97 31.13 7.64 5.99
C ILE A 97 31.80 8.90 6.53
N HIS A 98 31.34 9.40 7.67
CA HIS A 98 32.00 10.47 8.41
C HIS A 98 32.76 9.87 9.59
N VAL A 99 34.04 10.17 9.71
CA VAL A 99 34.90 9.70 10.80
C VAL A 99 35.20 10.92 11.68
N PRO A 100 34.58 11.08 12.86
CA PRO A 100 34.73 12.30 13.67
C PRO A 100 36.08 12.42 14.38
N ALA A 101 36.69 11.29 14.74
CA ALA A 101 37.97 11.20 15.44
C ALA A 101 38.81 10.05 14.87
N LEU A 102 40.06 9.92 15.31
CA LEU A 102 40.91 8.79 14.90
C LEU A 102 40.23 7.47 15.26
N ALA A 103 40.01 6.58 14.28
CA ALA A 103 39.22 5.37 14.47
C ALA A 103 39.86 4.14 13.82
N HIS A 104 39.60 2.97 14.40
CA HIS A 104 39.73 1.68 13.73
C HIS A 104 38.43 1.38 12.96
N LEU A 105 38.56 0.77 11.77
CA LEU A 105 37.39 0.39 10.96
C LEU A 105 37.30 -1.13 10.88
N HIS A 106 36.10 -1.64 11.19
CA HIS A 106 35.76 -3.04 11.05
C HIS A 106 34.52 -3.20 10.17
N LEU A 107 34.52 -4.18 9.28
CA LEU A 107 33.39 -4.53 8.43
C LEU A 107 32.87 -5.91 8.81
N GLU A 108 31.57 -6.00 9.00
CA GLU A 108 30.84 -7.27 9.09
C GLU A 108 29.96 -7.41 7.85
N PRO A 109 30.41 -8.13 6.80
CA PRO A 109 29.65 -8.24 5.55
C PRO A 109 28.36 -9.05 5.68
N LEU A 110 28.30 -9.93 6.68
CA LEU A 110 27.16 -10.79 7.00
C LEU A 110 26.71 -10.54 8.44
N SER A 111 25.40 -10.59 8.67
CA SER A 111 24.81 -10.52 10.01
C SER A 111 24.73 -11.89 10.71
N THR A 112 25.13 -12.96 10.04
CA THR A 112 25.13 -14.34 10.53
C THR A 112 26.41 -15.04 10.08
N ASN A 113 26.77 -16.15 10.74
CA ASN A 113 27.91 -16.97 10.31
C ASN A 113 27.73 -17.48 8.87
N GLY A 114 28.76 -17.28 8.04
CA GLY A 114 28.77 -17.71 6.64
C GLY A 114 30.05 -17.30 5.92
N ALA A 115 30.38 -18.00 4.83
CA ALA A 115 31.52 -17.67 3.98
C ALA A 115 31.12 -16.57 2.98
N PHE A 116 32.02 -15.61 2.75
CA PHE A 116 31.84 -14.56 1.75
C PHE A 116 33.16 -14.31 1.00
N VAL A 117 33.09 -13.75 -0.21
CA VAL A 117 34.27 -13.34 -0.98
C VAL A 117 34.22 -11.85 -1.25
N LEU A 118 35.17 -11.09 -0.68
CA LEU A 118 35.28 -9.67 -0.94
C LEU A 118 35.95 -9.43 -2.32
N ARG A 119 35.15 -9.11 -3.34
CA ARG A 119 35.64 -8.80 -4.69
C ARG A 119 36.24 -7.41 -4.80
N THR A 120 35.67 -6.44 -4.10
CA THR A 120 36.11 -5.05 -4.16
C THR A 120 35.97 -4.42 -2.80
N PHE A 121 37.03 -3.76 -2.34
CA PHE A 121 36.97 -2.81 -1.26
C PHE A 121 37.84 -1.61 -1.63
N ARG A 122 37.23 -0.43 -1.59
CA ARG A 122 37.90 0.83 -1.76
C ARG A 122 37.33 1.82 -0.76
N LEU A 123 38.21 2.40 0.04
CA LEU A 123 37.85 3.49 0.93
C LEU A 123 38.71 4.69 0.56
N THR A 124 38.09 5.75 0.07
CA THR A 124 38.80 6.94 -0.42
C THR A 124 38.42 8.12 0.44
N ARG A 125 39.42 8.82 1.02
CA ARG A 125 39.17 10.07 1.71
C ARG A 125 38.68 11.11 0.70
N VAL A 126 37.59 11.80 1.01
CA VAL A 126 36.99 12.83 0.17
C VAL A 126 36.91 14.16 0.92
N GLY A 127 36.86 15.26 0.17
CA GLY A 127 36.62 16.57 0.77
C GLY A 127 35.16 16.72 1.23
N GLN A 128 34.94 17.54 2.26
CA GLN A 128 33.61 17.84 2.79
C GLN A 128 32.63 18.34 1.71
N TYR A 129 33.10 19.20 0.80
CA TYR A 129 32.29 19.69 -0.32
C TYR A 129 31.79 18.55 -1.22
N PHE A 130 32.65 17.58 -1.54
CA PHE A 130 32.27 16.42 -2.35
C PHE A 130 31.25 15.54 -1.61
N ALA A 131 31.47 15.31 -0.31
CA ALA A 131 30.54 14.55 0.52
C ALA A 131 29.16 15.22 0.56
N HIS A 132 29.12 16.51 0.86
CA HIS A 132 27.89 17.30 0.90
C HIS A 132 27.17 17.32 -0.45
N ALA A 133 27.88 17.53 -1.56
CA ALA A 133 27.30 17.50 -2.90
C ALA A 133 26.65 16.14 -3.19
N ARG A 134 27.30 15.05 -2.80
CA ARG A 134 26.80 13.69 -3.03
C ARG A 134 25.61 13.34 -2.15
N ILE A 135 25.60 13.79 -0.89
CA ILE A 135 24.44 13.73 0.01
C ILE A 135 23.25 14.43 -0.65
N LYS A 136 23.43 15.69 -1.07
CA LYS A 136 22.39 16.48 -1.75
C LYS A 136 21.87 15.80 -3.01
N THR A 137 22.75 15.36 -3.92
CA THR A 137 22.32 14.66 -5.15
C THR A 137 21.51 13.41 -4.82
N LYS A 138 21.94 12.62 -3.83
CA LYS A 138 21.26 11.37 -3.49
C LYS A 138 19.89 11.61 -2.84
N LEU A 139 19.76 12.66 -2.02
CA LEU A 139 18.50 13.06 -1.41
C LEU A 139 17.55 13.75 -2.41
N LEU A 140 18.06 14.63 -3.28
CA LEU A 140 17.26 15.27 -4.33
C LEU A 140 16.70 14.26 -5.34
N ASN A 141 17.47 13.22 -5.68
CA ASN A 141 16.99 12.12 -6.51
C ASN A 141 15.91 11.26 -5.81
N ARG A 142 15.70 11.44 -4.50
CA ARG A 142 14.65 10.78 -3.73
C ARG A 142 13.42 11.68 -3.55
N HIS A 143 13.59 12.97 -3.30
CA HIS A 143 12.47 13.89 -3.10
C HIS A 143 12.79 15.35 -3.48
N PRO A 144 11.90 16.07 -4.19
CA PRO A 144 12.10 17.49 -4.53
C PRO A 144 12.17 18.46 -3.33
N LEU A 145 11.57 18.13 -2.18
CA LEU A 145 11.58 18.99 -0.97
C LEU A 145 12.95 19.25 -0.35
N TYR A 146 13.93 18.39 -0.61
CA TYR A 146 15.32 18.70 -0.27
C TYR A 146 15.78 19.99 -0.97
N TYR A 147 15.14 20.38 -2.07
CA TYR A 147 15.33 21.68 -2.71
C TYR A 147 14.90 22.82 -1.79
N LYS A 148 13.66 22.84 -1.27
CA LYS A 148 13.18 23.93 -0.38
C LYS A 148 14.05 24.09 0.89
N ARG A 149 14.40 22.99 1.57
CA ARG A 149 15.27 23.01 2.78
C ARG A 149 16.71 23.51 2.50
N LEU A 150 17.24 23.27 1.29
CA LEU A 150 18.56 23.74 0.88
C LEU A 150 18.62 25.25 0.62
N PHE A 151 17.48 25.88 0.33
CA PHE A 151 17.37 27.31 0.01
C PHE A 151 16.74 28.16 1.12
N SER A 152 16.06 27.56 2.11
CA SER A 152 15.38 28.29 3.20
C SER A 152 16.25 28.53 4.44
N ALA A 153 17.43 27.93 4.54
CA ALA A 153 18.24 28.00 5.76
C ALA A 153 19.33 29.08 5.67
N GLN A 154 19.16 30.14 6.46
CA GLN A 154 20.17 31.19 6.67
C GLN A 154 21.34 30.74 7.58
N GLU A 155 21.31 29.53 8.14
CA GLU A 155 22.39 29.01 8.99
C GLU A 155 23.00 27.72 8.43
N LYS A 156 24.30 27.76 8.12
CA LYS A 156 24.99 26.75 7.29
C LYS A 156 25.30 25.42 7.98
N ASN A 157 25.20 25.30 9.31
CA ASN A 157 25.64 24.09 10.01
C ASN A 157 24.48 23.14 10.34
N ASP A 158 23.34 23.65 10.80
CA ASP A 158 22.22 22.82 11.27
C ASP A 158 21.57 22.01 10.14
N VAL A 159 21.51 22.59 8.94
CA VAL A 159 21.00 21.95 7.72
C VAL A 159 21.75 20.67 7.38
N TYR A 160 23.08 20.63 7.54
CA TYR A 160 23.85 19.45 7.16
C TYR A 160 23.76 18.34 8.19
N THR A 161 23.49 18.64 9.46
CA THR A 161 23.19 17.63 10.48
C THR A 161 21.94 16.85 10.08
N HIS A 162 20.86 17.55 9.79
CA HIS A 162 19.60 16.94 9.34
C HIS A 162 19.74 16.20 7.99
N LEU A 163 20.41 16.81 6.99
CA LEU A 163 20.66 16.12 5.70
C LEU A 163 21.55 14.88 5.86
N TRP A 164 22.45 14.87 6.85
CA TRP A 164 23.29 13.73 7.14
C TRP A 164 22.50 12.60 7.80
N GLU A 165 21.63 12.93 8.75
CA GLU A 165 20.68 11.99 9.37
C GLU A 165 19.75 11.36 8.32
N ASP A 166 19.14 12.19 7.47
CA ASP A 166 18.30 11.74 6.36
C ASP A 166 19.07 10.84 5.38
N TYR A 167 20.30 11.23 5.03
CA TYR A 167 21.17 10.40 4.21
C TYR A 167 21.47 9.06 4.88
N ASN A 168 21.66 9.03 6.20
CA ASN A 168 21.94 7.80 6.92
C ASN A 168 20.74 6.86 6.94
N ALA A 169 19.55 7.41 7.12
CA ALA A 169 18.29 6.67 7.13
C ALA A 169 18.05 5.90 5.82
N ILE A 170 18.53 6.39 4.66
CA ILE A 170 18.44 5.67 3.36
C ILE A 170 18.98 4.24 3.43
N PHE A 171 19.92 3.98 4.33
CA PHE A 171 20.64 2.72 4.41
C PHE A 171 20.29 1.89 5.66
N GLU A 172 19.42 2.42 6.51
CA GLU A 172 18.88 1.73 7.68
C GLU A 172 17.57 1.04 7.27
N ARG A 173 17.37 -0.22 7.70
CA ARG A 173 16.20 -1.03 7.30
C ARG A 173 14.92 -0.49 7.93
N SER A 174 14.31 0.48 7.25
CA SER A 174 12.89 0.84 7.17
C SER A 174 12.89 2.25 6.56
N PRO A 175 12.07 2.58 5.55
CA PRO A 175 11.87 4.00 5.24
C PRO A 175 11.38 4.65 6.53
N LYS A 176 12.20 5.51 7.15
CA LYS A 176 11.69 6.42 8.17
C LYS A 176 10.68 7.29 7.44
N GLU A 177 9.46 7.34 7.94
CA GLU A 177 8.46 8.30 7.50
C GLU A 177 9.13 9.68 7.46
N LEU A 178 9.06 10.36 6.32
CA LEU A 178 9.72 11.67 6.15
C LEU A 178 9.15 12.74 7.10
N ILE A 179 7.99 12.46 7.67
CA ILE A 179 7.26 13.22 8.66
C ILE A 179 6.63 12.22 9.64
N SER A 180 6.74 12.45 10.95
CA SER A 180 6.01 11.62 11.92
C SER A 180 4.51 11.91 11.86
N TYR A 181 3.68 11.01 12.36
CA TYR A 181 2.25 11.29 12.41
C TYR A 181 1.90 12.50 13.30
N GLU A 182 2.62 12.71 14.40
CA GLU A 182 2.47 13.89 15.26
C GLU A 182 2.80 15.19 14.52
N GLU A 183 3.91 15.21 13.76
CA GLU A 183 4.27 16.35 12.93
C GLU A 183 3.25 16.58 11.80
N TRP A 184 2.68 15.52 11.25
CA TRP A 184 1.62 15.61 10.23
C TRP A 184 0.36 16.24 10.82
N ILE A 185 -0.06 15.82 12.02
CA ILE A 185 -1.18 16.44 12.75
C ILE A 185 -0.91 17.94 12.94
N GLU A 186 0.24 18.30 13.50
CA GLU A 186 0.57 19.70 13.84
C GLU A 186 0.64 20.60 12.59
N ARG A 187 1.27 20.13 11.52
CA ARG A 187 1.63 20.98 10.38
C ARG A 187 0.64 20.96 9.25
N ILE A 188 -0.17 19.91 9.16
CA ILE A 188 -1.00 19.63 7.99
C ILE A 188 -2.47 19.55 8.40
N GLU A 189 -2.83 18.68 9.34
CA GLU A 189 -4.23 18.49 9.73
C GLU A 189 -4.78 19.66 10.55
N GLN A 190 -4.13 20.03 11.66
CA GLN A 190 -4.62 21.11 12.53
C GLN A 190 -4.79 22.44 11.78
N PRO A 191 -3.83 22.87 10.92
CA PRO A 191 -3.99 24.11 10.16
C PRO A 191 -5.06 24.03 9.07
N SER A 192 -5.50 22.83 8.65
CA SER A 192 -6.50 22.67 7.61
C SER A 192 -7.94 22.70 8.13
N ILE A 193 -8.12 22.53 9.45
CA ILE A 193 -9.41 22.60 10.13
C ILE A 193 -9.79 24.07 10.35
N PRO A 194 -10.94 24.56 9.83
CA PRO A 194 -11.41 25.91 10.11
C PRO A 194 -11.66 26.13 11.60
N SER A 195 -11.49 27.36 12.09
CA SER A 195 -11.80 27.68 13.49
C SER A 195 -13.28 27.42 13.81
N GLN A 196 -13.60 27.11 15.07
CA GLN A 196 -14.98 26.87 15.49
C GLN A 196 -15.92 28.05 15.16
N TYR A 197 -15.41 29.29 15.23
CA TYR A 197 -16.14 30.48 14.81
C TYR A 197 -16.49 30.45 13.31
N GLU A 198 -15.53 30.15 12.44
CA GLU A 198 -15.77 30.03 10.99
C GLU A 198 -16.75 28.91 10.67
N GLN A 199 -16.61 27.75 11.35
CA GLN A 199 -17.54 26.63 11.22
C GLN A 199 -18.98 27.08 11.54
N GLN A 200 -19.18 27.81 12.65
CA GLN A 200 -20.48 28.35 13.06
C GLN A 200 -21.06 29.37 12.07
N GLN A 201 -20.23 30.24 11.47
CA GLN A 201 -20.73 31.18 10.45
C GLN A 201 -21.19 30.43 9.20
N ARG A 202 -20.40 29.46 8.72
CA ARG A 202 -20.75 28.64 7.55
C ARG A 202 -22.03 27.85 7.76
N ILE A 203 -22.25 27.28 8.96
CA ILE A 203 -23.49 26.56 9.28
C ILE A 203 -24.72 27.46 9.04
N LYS A 204 -24.67 28.75 9.42
CA LYS A 204 -25.81 29.66 9.26
C LYS A 204 -26.25 29.79 7.80
N GLU A 205 -25.28 29.74 6.88
CA GLU A 205 -25.48 29.89 5.44
C GLU A 205 -25.98 28.61 4.76
N TRP A 206 -25.87 27.44 5.41
CA TRP A 206 -26.28 26.17 4.81
C TRP A 206 -27.80 26.06 4.63
N ALA A 207 -28.21 25.64 3.44
CA ALA A 207 -29.61 25.40 3.11
C ALA A 207 -30.16 24.18 3.85
N SER A 208 -29.36 23.10 3.96
CA SER A 208 -29.71 21.90 4.69
C SER A 208 -28.86 21.79 5.96
N LYS A 209 -29.52 21.50 7.08
CA LYS A 209 -28.90 21.30 8.40
C LYS A 209 -29.39 19.95 8.96
N PRO A 210 -28.89 18.82 8.42
CA PRO A 210 -29.36 17.50 8.79
C PRO A 210 -29.15 17.25 10.29
N LEU A 211 -30.09 16.55 10.91
CA LEU A 211 -29.96 16.06 12.29
C LEU A 211 -29.22 14.71 12.28
N PHE A 212 -28.13 14.61 13.02
CA PHE A 212 -27.40 13.35 13.23
C PHE A 212 -27.83 12.65 14.51
N SER A 213 -28.32 11.42 14.40
CA SER A 213 -28.55 10.54 15.56
C SER A 213 -27.35 9.64 15.77
N ILE A 214 -26.59 9.89 16.84
CA ILE A 214 -25.41 9.12 17.21
C ILE A 214 -25.86 7.94 18.05
N VAL A 215 -25.66 6.72 17.55
CA VAL A 215 -26.09 5.47 18.18
C VAL A 215 -24.91 4.87 18.95
N THR A 216 -25.04 4.80 20.28
CA THR A 216 -23.96 4.36 21.18
C THR A 216 -24.45 3.29 22.16
N PRO A 217 -24.36 2.00 21.81
CA PRO A 217 -24.56 0.91 22.76
C PRO A 217 -23.45 0.96 23.82
N THR A 218 -23.77 0.72 25.10
CA THR A 218 -22.81 0.83 26.22
C THR A 218 -22.93 -0.39 27.13
N TYR A 219 -21.82 -0.97 27.58
CA TYR A 219 -21.83 -2.04 28.58
C TYR A 219 -20.55 -2.06 29.41
N ASN A 220 -20.67 -1.80 30.72
CA ASN A 220 -19.56 -1.88 31.69
C ASN A 220 -18.29 -1.12 31.28
N THR A 221 -18.45 -0.05 30.53
CA THR A 221 -17.35 0.80 30.06
C THR A 221 -16.64 1.48 31.23
N PRO A 222 -15.30 1.52 31.27
CA PRO A 222 -14.59 2.28 32.29
C PRO A 222 -15.02 3.76 32.29
N LEU A 223 -15.32 4.32 33.47
CA LEU A 223 -15.88 5.67 33.58
C LEU A 223 -15.06 6.76 32.89
N PRO A 224 -13.71 6.80 32.97
CA PRO A 224 -12.93 7.81 32.25
C PRO A 224 -13.04 7.69 30.73
N VAL A 225 -13.23 6.47 30.23
CA VAL A 225 -13.34 6.15 28.80
C VAL A 225 -14.72 6.56 28.28
N LEU A 226 -15.80 6.15 28.99
CA LEU A 226 -17.15 6.57 28.65
C LEU A 226 -17.30 8.10 28.74
N ARG A 227 -16.70 8.73 29.76
CA ARG A 227 -16.66 10.19 29.90
C ARG A 227 -16.02 10.86 28.68
N ALA A 228 -14.86 10.36 28.23
CA ALA A 228 -14.19 10.90 27.05
C ALA A 228 -15.04 10.79 25.79
N CYS A 229 -15.75 9.66 25.61
CA CYS A 229 -16.71 9.47 24.52
C CYS A 229 -17.81 10.55 24.54
N LEU A 230 -18.50 10.71 25.68
CA LEU A 230 -19.58 11.69 25.87
C LEU A 230 -19.10 13.14 25.69
N ASP A 231 -17.95 13.48 26.27
CA ASP A 231 -17.34 14.81 26.15
C ASP A 231 -16.98 15.14 24.69
N SER A 232 -16.53 14.14 23.91
CA SER A 232 -16.20 14.32 22.49
C SER A 232 -17.43 14.63 21.61
N VAL A 233 -18.60 14.09 21.98
CA VAL A 233 -19.88 14.40 21.33
C VAL A 233 -20.36 15.80 21.71
N LEU A 234 -20.25 16.17 22.99
CA LEU A 234 -20.58 17.54 23.44
C LEU A 234 -19.69 18.61 22.80
N ALA A 235 -18.43 18.27 22.52
CA ALA A 235 -17.47 19.16 21.89
C ALA A 235 -17.73 19.40 20.38
N GLN A 236 -18.71 18.72 19.76
CA GLN A 236 -19.01 18.90 18.35
C GLN A 236 -19.43 20.34 18.03
N SER A 237 -18.77 20.94 17.05
CA SER A 237 -19.02 22.31 16.59
C SER A 237 -20.34 22.44 15.81
N TYR A 238 -20.78 21.35 15.18
CA TYR A 238 -22.08 21.24 14.53
C TYR A 238 -23.17 20.99 15.58
N PRO A 239 -24.23 21.80 15.68
CA PRO A 239 -25.16 21.74 16.81
C PRO A 239 -26.33 20.76 16.61
N HIS A 240 -26.62 20.33 15.38
CA HIS A 240 -27.79 19.51 15.07
C HIS A 240 -27.46 18.01 15.19
N TRP A 241 -27.34 17.55 16.42
CA TRP A 241 -27.17 16.14 16.74
C TRP A 241 -28.00 15.75 17.96
N GLU A 242 -28.17 14.46 18.12
CA GLU A 242 -28.69 13.82 19.33
C GLU A 242 -27.86 12.56 19.61
N LEU A 243 -27.64 12.28 20.89
CA LEU A 243 -26.90 11.11 21.33
C LEU A 243 -27.87 10.10 21.92
N CYS A 244 -27.97 8.94 21.28
CA CYS A 244 -28.90 7.86 21.57
C CYS A 244 -28.14 6.70 22.20
N ILE A 245 -28.26 6.55 23.52
CA ILE A 245 -27.49 5.58 24.30
C ILE A 245 -28.39 4.44 24.75
N ALA A 246 -27.94 3.20 24.55
CA ALA A 246 -28.55 2.04 25.19
C ALA A 246 -27.53 1.41 26.13
N ASP A 247 -27.75 1.57 27.44
CA ASP A 247 -26.98 0.84 28.44
C ASP A 247 -27.49 -0.61 28.50
N ASP A 248 -26.62 -1.56 28.17
CA ASP A 248 -26.92 -2.97 28.02
C ASP A 248 -26.89 -3.71 29.37
N ALA A 249 -27.60 -3.16 30.35
CA ALA A 249 -27.64 -3.61 31.73
C ALA A 249 -26.25 -3.63 32.39
N SER A 250 -25.56 -2.47 32.39
CA SER A 250 -24.27 -2.34 33.07
C SER A 250 -24.39 -2.68 34.56
N THR A 251 -23.40 -3.42 35.08
CA THR A 251 -23.38 -3.85 36.48
C THR A 251 -22.81 -2.80 37.42
N ASN A 252 -22.07 -1.82 36.90
CA ASN A 252 -21.53 -0.71 37.68
C ASN A 252 -22.58 0.42 37.79
N PRO A 253 -23.15 0.70 38.98
CA PRO A 253 -24.16 1.74 39.14
C PRO A 253 -23.66 3.15 38.79
N ALA A 254 -22.35 3.38 38.87
CA ALA A 254 -21.75 4.66 38.51
C ALA A 254 -21.90 5.01 37.01
N ILE A 255 -22.16 4.03 36.14
CA ILE A 255 -22.48 4.27 34.73
C ILE A 255 -23.85 4.97 34.62
N LEU A 256 -24.85 4.52 35.37
CA LEU A 256 -26.15 5.17 35.40
C LEU A 256 -26.05 6.60 35.94
N ASP A 257 -25.28 6.81 37.02
CA ASP A 257 -25.06 8.15 37.57
C ASP A 257 -24.41 9.08 36.53
N LEU A 258 -23.45 8.55 35.76
CA LEU A 258 -22.79 9.28 34.68
C LEU A 258 -23.77 9.65 33.56
N LEU A 259 -24.51 8.68 33.04
CA LEU A 259 -25.48 8.91 31.96
C LEU A 259 -26.57 9.90 32.38
N THR A 260 -27.07 9.78 33.61
CA THR A 260 -28.05 10.70 34.21
C THR A 260 -27.47 12.11 34.34
N TYR A 261 -26.21 12.25 34.76
CA TYR A 261 -25.53 13.53 34.82
C TYR A 261 -25.50 14.22 33.45
N TYR A 262 -25.04 13.51 32.40
CA TYR A 262 -24.96 14.07 31.05
C TYR A 262 -26.32 14.43 30.45
N ALA A 263 -27.33 13.56 30.60
CA ALA A 263 -28.69 13.83 30.12
C ALA A 263 -29.34 15.04 30.80
N ASN A 264 -29.00 15.32 32.06
CA ASN A 264 -29.44 16.53 32.76
C ASN A 264 -28.69 17.80 32.33
N GLN A 265 -27.47 17.67 31.79
CA GLN A 265 -26.69 18.82 31.29
C GLN A 265 -27.09 19.22 29.87
N ASP A 266 -27.42 18.26 29.01
CA ASP A 266 -27.78 18.52 27.62
C ASP A 266 -28.96 17.64 27.18
N SER A 267 -30.08 18.28 26.82
CA SER A 267 -31.31 17.61 26.41
C SER A 267 -31.18 16.78 25.12
N ARG A 268 -30.10 16.97 24.35
CA ARG A 268 -29.80 16.17 23.15
C ARG A 268 -29.29 14.77 23.50
N ILE A 269 -28.90 14.53 24.74
CA ILE A 269 -28.43 13.22 25.23
C ILE A 269 -29.62 12.45 25.80
N ARG A 270 -29.94 11.32 25.19
CA ARG A 270 -31.04 10.43 25.59
C ARG A 270 -30.48 9.04 25.82
N PHE A 271 -30.90 8.40 26.90
CA PHE A 271 -30.47 7.05 27.20
C PHE A 271 -31.63 6.18 27.71
N VAL A 272 -31.47 4.88 27.51
CA VAL A 272 -32.34 3.84 28.07
C VAL A 272 -31.47 2.75 28.69
N ILE A 273 -31.95 2.20 29.81
CA ILE A 273 -31.32 1.07 30.47
C ILE A 273 -32.09 -0.18 30.08
N ARG A 274 -31.40 -1.16 29.50
CA ARG A 274 -32.00 -2.45 29.17
C ARG A 274 -32.14 -3.29 30.44
N GLU A 275 -33.22 -4.06 30.54
CA GLU A 275 -33.48 -4.92 31.70
C GLU A 275 -32.49 -6.09 31.83
N LYS A 276 -31.91 -6.52 30.71
CA LYS A 276 -30.96 -7.63 30.62
C LYS A 276 -29.93 -7.35 29.54
N ASN A 277 -28.71 -7.83 29.77
CA ASN A 277 -27.66 -7.82 28.77
C ASN A 277 -28.11 -8.66 27.56
N GLY A 278 -28.15 -8.03 26.38
CA GLY A 278 -28.49 -8.70 25.13
C GLY A 278 -27.45 -8.52 24.04
N HIS A 279 -26.23 -8.12 24.42
CA HIS A 279 -25.09 -7.88 23.56
C HIS A 279 -25.30 -6.75 22.54
N ILE A 280 -24.25 -6.53 21.75
CA ILE A 280 -24.07 -5.34 20.93
C ILE A 280 -25.21 -5.14 19.94
N VAL A 281 -25.71 -6.19 19.29
CA VAL A 281 -26.79 -6.05 18.29
C VAL A 281 -28.07 -5.49 18.93
N LYS A 282 -28.52 -6.07 20.04
CA LYS A 282 -29.77 -5.64 20.68
C LYS A 282 -29.62 -4.27 21.32
N ALA A 283 -28.46 -3.99 21.91
CA ALA A 283 -28.15 -2.66 22.43
C ALA A 283 -28.16 -1.61 21.30
N SER A 284 -27.51 -1.88 20.17
CA SER A 284 -27.51 -0.98 19.01
C SER A 284 -28.91 -0.74 18.45
N ASN A 285 -29.75 -1.77 18.33
CA ASN A 285 -31.14 -1.60 17.91
C ASN A 285 -31.96 -0.80 18.94
N THR A 286 -31.75 -1.02 20.24
CA THR A 286 -32.43 -0.24 21.29
C THR A 286 -32.03 1.24 21.23
N ALA A 287 -30.76 1.53 20.98
CA ALA A 287 -30.28 2.89 20.78
C ALA A 287 -30.83 3.49 19.46
N LEU A 288 -30.91 2.69 18.39
CA LEU A 288 -31.50 3.08 17.12
C LEU A 288 -32.99 3.43 17.24
N GLU A 289 -33.75 2.78 18.12
CA GLU A 289 -35.16 3.10 18.38
C GLU A 289 -35.35 4.51 18.97
N LEU A 290 -34.33 5.05 19.65
CA LEU A 290 -34.36 6.43 20.13
C LEU A 290 -34.17 7.42 18.97
N ALA A 291 -33.46 7.04 17.91
CA ALA A 291 -33.03 7.93 16.83
C ALA A 291 -34.22 8.57 16.07
N SER A 292 -34.10 9.87 15.82
CA SER A 292 -35.09 10.71 15.13
C SER A 292 -34.50 11.56 14.00
N GLY A 293 -33.17 11.57 13.86
CA GLY A 293 -32.43 12.34 12.88
C GLY A 293 -32.51 11.82 11.45
N ASP A 294 -31.99 12.61 10.53
CA ASP A 294 -31.92 12.29 9.09
C ASP A 294 -30.88 11.21 8.79
N PHE A 295 -29.84 11.14 9.63
CA PHE A 295 -28.72 10.21 9.51
C PHE A 295 -28.43 9.51 10.83
N ILE A 296 -28.07 8.23 10.75
CA ILE A 296 -27.54 7.42 11.84
C ILE A 296 -26.02 7.48 11.79
N VAL A 297 -25.39 7.84 12.91
CA VAL A 297 -23.94 7.86 13.09
C VAL A 297 -23.57 6.78 14.10
N LEU A 298 -22.63 5.91 13.75
CA LEU A 298 -22.14 4.89 14.67
C LEU A 298 -20.99 5.45 15.53
N LEU A 299 -21.03 5.20 16.83
CA LEU A 299 -19.97 5.55 17.77
C LEU A 299 -19.90 4.51 18.88
N ASP A 300 -18.75 3.86 18.99
CA ASP A 300 -18.47 2.93 20.08
C ASP A 300 -18.24 3.69 21.40
N HIS A 301 -18.73 3.13 22.50
CA HIS A 301 -18.75 3.79 23.81
C HIS A 301 -17.37 4.08 24.40
N ASP A 302 -16.30 3.53 23.82
CA ASP A 302 -14.91 3.67 24.24
C ASP A 302 -14.04 4.55 23.32
N ASP A 303 -14.63 5.03 22.23
CA ASP A 303 -13.98 5.84 21.23
C ASP A 303 -14.41 7.31 21.29
N THR A 304 -13.74 8.16 20.51
CA THR A 304 -14.00 9.61 20.51
C THR A 304 -14.03 10.19 19.10
N LEU A 305 -14.81 11.25 18.93
CA LEU A 305 -14.85 12.05 17.71
C LEU A 305 -14.03 13.34 17.88
N PRO A 306 -13.27 13.79 16.86
CA PRO A 306 -12.74 15.15 16.86
C PRO A 306 -13.89 16.16 16.78
N SER A 307 -13.72 17.34 17.37
CA SER A 307 -14.78 18.37 17.53
C SER A 307 -15.40 18.88 16.23
N HIS A 308 -14.76 18.66 15.09
CA HIS A 308 -15.23 19.08 13.77
C HIS A 308 -15.87 17.92 12.96
N ALA A 309 -15.97 16.70 13.50
CA ALA A 309 -16.43 15.51 12.76
C ALA A 309 -17.80 15.69 12.11
N LEU A 310 -18.84 16.01 12.90
CA LEU A 310 -20.20 16.18 12.37
C LEU A 310 -20.32 17.41 11.47
N TRP A 311 -19.51 18.45 11.72
CA TRP A 311 -19.45 19.63 10.84
C TRP A 311 -18.91 19.26 9.46
N THR A 312 -17.82 18.50 9.40
CA THR A 312 -17.24 18.04 8.13
C THR A 312 -18.21 17.17 7.35
N VAL A 313 -18.92 16.24 8.02
CA VAL A 313 -19.96 15.42 7.40
C VAL A 313 -21.10 16.29 6.85
N ALA A 314 -21.61 17.24 7.64
CA ALA A 314 -22.67 18.16 7.20
C ALA A 314 -22.23 19.07 6.04
N LYS A 315 -20.96 19.49 6.02
CA LYS A 315 -20.37 20.26 4.92
C LYS A 315 -20.34 19.42 3.65
N ALA A 316 -19.88 18.17 3.73
CA ALA A 316 -19.83 17.26 2.60
C ALA A 316 -21.22 17.03 1.99
N LEU A 317 -22.25 16.92 2.84
CA LEU A 317 -23.65 16.81 2.42
C LEU A 317 -24.18 18.06 1.69
N GLN A 318 -23.56 19.23 1.83
CA GLN A 318 -23.94 20.39 1.01
C GLN A 318 -23.56 20.20 -0.46
N ALA A 319 -22.42 19.54 -0.72
CA ALA A 319 -21.98 19.22 -2.08
C ALA A 319 -22.60 17.92 -2.62
N HIS A 320 -22.93 16.98 -1.71
CA HIS A 320 -23.44 15.65 -2.03
C HIS A 320 -24.75 15.36 -1.28
N PRO A 321 -25.85 16.09 -1.55
CA PRO A 321 -27.10 15.97 -0.79
C PRO A 321 -27.78 14.59 -0.91
N ASN A 322 -27.43 13.83 -1.95
CA ASN A 322 -27.97 12.49 -2.22
C ASN A 322 -27.19 11.37 -1.53
N ALA A 323 -26.05 11.66 -0.89
CA ALA A 323 -25.26 10.64 -0.20
C ALA A 323 -26.13 9.81 0.75
N GLN A 324 -25.92 8.50 0.70
CA GLN A 324 -26.66 7.49 1.46
C GLN A 324 -25.78 6.88 2.56
N ILE A 325 -24.48 6.76 2.29
CA ILE A 325 -23.47 6.27 3.22
C ILE A 325 -22.29 7.23 3.16
N ILE A 326 -21.78 7.65 4.31
CA ILE A 326 -20.58 8.45 4.44
C ILE A 326 -19.64 7.76 5.41
N TYR A 327 -18.36 7.71 5.08
CA TYR A 327 -17.30 7.23 5.96
C TYR A 327 -16.08 8.14 5.87
N SER A 328 -15.21 8.05 6.87
CA SER A 328 -14.00 8.85 6.95
C SER A 328 -12.75 8.02 7.18
N ASP A 329 -11.59 8.66 7.05
CA ASP A 329 -10.36 8.15 7.64
C ASP A 329 -10.47 8.11 9.17
N GLU A 330 -9.61 7.30 9.78
CA GLU A 330 -9.55 7.11 11.23
C GLU A 330 -8.10 6.92 11.68
N ASP A 331 -7.86 7.16 12.96
CA ASP A 331 -6.62 6.74 13.62
C ASP A 331 -6.94 6.10 14.96
N LYS A 332 -5.89 5.82 15.73
CA LYS A 332 -6.03 5.17 17.04
C LYS A 332 -5.54 6.08 18.16
N LEU A 333 -6.13 5.90 19.33
CA LEU A 333 -5.58 6.41 20.58
C LEU A 333 -4.80 5.29 21.27
N ASP A 334 -3.53 5.54 21.55
CA ASP A 334 -2.71 4.64 22.36
C ASP A 334 -3.21 4.59 23.82
N LEU A 335 -2.56 3.77 24.66
CA LEU A 335 -2.92 3.62 26.07
C LEU A 335 -2.76 4.91 26.90
N ASN A 336 -2.02 5.91 26.37
CA ASN A 336 -1.83 7.22 26.99
C ASN A 336 -2.77 8.28 26.41
N GLY A 337 -3.58 7.94 25.40
CA GLY A 337 -4.46 8.87 24.70
C GLY A 337 -3.81 9.66 23.57
N HIS A 338 -2.60 9.29 23.12
CA HIS A 338 -1.97 9.90 21.96
C HIS A 338 -2.46 9.27 20.66
N ARG A 339 -2.62 10.10 19.62
CA ARG A 339 -3.02 9.66 18.30
C ARG A 339 -1.89 8.93 17.57
N CYS A 340 -2.17 7.77 17.00
CA CYS A 340 -1.20 6.90 16.31
C CYS A 340 -1.87 6.03 15.24
N GLU A 341 -1.07 5.36 14.40
CA GLU A 341 -1.51 4.40 13.38
C GLU A 341 -2.67 4.88 12.48
N PRO A 342 -2.50 5.97 11.71
CA PRO A 342 -3.56 6.47 10.85
C PRO A 342 -3.89 5.49 9.72
N PHE A 343 -5.19 5.25 9.54
CA PHE A 343 -5.73 4.56 8.38
C PHE A 343 -6.32 5.55 7.39
N PHE A 344 -5.50 5.93 6.41
CA PHE A 344 -5.87 6.71 5.25
C PHE A 344 -6.47 5.79 4.18
N LYS A 345 -7.80 5.70 4.20
CA LYS A 345 -8.63 4.79 3.42
C LYS A 345 -8.76 5.28 1.97
N PRO A 346 -8.94 4.37 1.01
CA PRO A 346 -9.33 4.77 -0.34
C PRO A 346 -10.79 5.26 -0.36
N ASP A 347 -11.19 5.86 -1.48
CA ASP A 347 -12.59 5.98 -1.85
C ASP A 347 -13.22 4.58 -2.05
N TRP A 348 -14.51 4.55 -2.37
CA TRP A 348 -15.30 3.32 -2.39
C TRP A 348 -14.65 2.20 -3.23
N SER A 349 -14.37 1.08 -2.55
CA SER A 349 -13.72 -0.10 -3.14
C SER A 349 -14.45 -1.35 -2.70
N ILE A 350 -15.35 -1.85 -3.55
CA ILE A 350 -16.20 -2.99 -3.23
C ILE A 350 -15.38 -4.27 -3.00
N ASP A 351 -14.31 -4.51 -3.76
CA ASP A 351 -13.48 -5.68 -3.57
C ASP A 351 -12.59 -5.57 -2.32
N LEU A 352 -12.19 -4.35 -1.93
CA LEU A 352 -11.54 -4.15 -0.63
C LEU A 352 -12.55 -4.39 0.50
N LEU A 353 -13.78 -3.87 0.39
CA LEU A 353 -14.84 -4.11 1.36
C LEU A 353 -15.04 -5.62 1.51
N ARG A 354 -15.25 -6.36 0.42
CA ARG A 354 -15.41 -7.83 0.43
C ARG A 354 -14.24 -8.58 1.07
N SER A 355 -13.06 -7.99 1.10
CA SER A 355 -11.88 -8.59 1.71
C SER A 355 -11.62 -8.16 3.15
N GLN A 356 -12.07 -6.97 3.56
CA GLN A 356 -11.97 -6.46 4.93
C GLN A 356 -12.97 -5.32 5.16
N ASN A 357 -13.52 -5.21 6.36
CA ASN A 357 -14.37 -4.07 6.74
C ASN A 357 -13.51 -2.81 6.96
N TYR A 358 -13.08 -2.15 5.87
CA TYR A 358 -12.24 -0.97 5.94
C TYR A 358 -13.01 0.32 6.26
N ILE A 359 -14.34 0.30 6.19
CA ILE A 359 -15.20 1.44 6.55
C ILE A 359 -15.31 1.52 8.08
N SER A 360 -15.73 0.43 8.72
CA SER A 360 -15.83 0.28 10.18
C SER A 360 -16.46 1.51 10.89
N HIS A 361 -15.85 1.90 12.00
CA HIS A 361 -16.39 2.70 13.10
C HIS A 361 -17.24 3.92 12.72
N LEU A 362 -16.70 4.95 12.06
CA LEU A 362 -17.52 6.12 11.69
C LEU A 362 -18.33 5.87 10.41
N GLY A 363 -19.30 4.97 10.51
CA GLY A 363 -20.34 4.83 9.51
C GLY A 363 -21.46 5.85 9.74
N VAL A 364 -21.72 6.69 8.74
CA VAL A 364 -22.87 7.60 8.72
C VAL A 364 -23.83 7.14 7.62
N TYR A 365 -25.04 6.74 8.01
CA TYR A 365 -26.03 6.16 7.10
C TYR A 365 -27.26 7.03 7.06
N ARG A 366 -27.86 7.22 5.88
CA ARG A 366 -29.19 7.83 5.81
C ARG A 366 -30.15 6.96 6.62
N HIS A 367 -30.90 7.57 7.53
CA HIS A 367 -31.73 6.84 8.48
C HIS A 367 -32.77 5.96 7.76
N GLU A 368 -33.35 6.47 6.68
CA GLU A 368 -34.29 5.69 5.86
C GLU A 368 -33.67 4.43 5.24
N LEU A 369 -32.40 4.47 4.84
CA LEU A 369 -31.69 3.29 4.33
C LEU A 369 -31.55 2.21 5.42
N VAL A 370 -31.19 2.62 6.65
CA VAL A 370 -31.09 1.71 7.81
C VAL A 370 -32.45 1.06 8.11
N LYS A 371 -33.55 1.83 8.03
CA LYS A 371 -34.92 1.30 8.19
C LYS A 371 -35.27 0.28 7.11
N GLN A 372 -34.96 0.56 5.85
CA GLN A 372 -35.25 -0.34 4.72
C GLN A 372 -34.55 -1.69 4.82
N VAL A 373 -33.37 -1.75 5.46
CA VAL A 373 -32.64 -3.00 5.70
C VAL A 373 -32.96 -3.64 7.06
N GLY A 374 -33.78 -3.00 7.89
CA GLY A 374 -34.27 -3.54 9.16
C GLY A 374 -33.30 -3.40 10.35
N GLY A 375 -32.38 -2.43 10.33
CA GLY A 375 -31.42 -2.20 11.41
C GLY A 375 -30.35 -3.30 11.54
N PHE A 376 -29.88 -3.55 12.77
CA PHE A 376 -28.87 -4.57 13.08
C PHE A 376 -29.51 -5.95 13.23
N ARG A 377 -28.86 -7.03 12.73
CA ARG A 377 -29.43 -8.39 12.76
C ARG A 377 -28.81 -9.23 13.88
N GLU A 378 -29.67 -9.93 14.63
CA GLU A 378 -29.23 -10.90 15.65
C GLU A 378 -28.40 -12.02 15.02
N GLY A 379 -27.41 -12.51 15.76
CA GLY A 379 -26.49 -13.55 15.30
C GLY A 379 -25.27 -13.01 14.53
N PHE A 380 -25.16 -11.69 14.39
CA PHE A 380 -24.01 -11.00 13.80
C PHE A 380 -23.17 -10.21 14.80
N ASP A 381 -23.25 -10.53 16.10
CA ASP A 381 -22.50 -9.84 17.14
C ASP A 381 -20.98 -9.88 16.85
N GLY A 382 -20.30 -8.75 17.06
CA GLY A 382 -18.88 -8.58 16.71
C GLY A 382 -18.61 -8.25 15.24
N SER A 383 -19.61 -8.34 14.35
CA SER A 383 -19.52 -7.87 12.95
C SER A 383 -20.82 -7.21 12.47
N GLN A 384 -21.63 -6.71 13.40
CA GLN A 384 -22.97 -6.20 13.15
C GLN A 384 -22.98 -4.96 12.25
N ASP A 385 -21.92 -4.15 12.35
CA ASP A 385 -21.63 -2.99 11.52
C ASP A 385 -21.31 -3.42 10.08
N TYR A 386 -20.51 -4.47 9.91
CA TYR A 386 -20.15 -5.00 8.60
C TYR A 386 -21.35 -5.63 7.90
N ASP A 387 -22.18 -6.37 8.63
CA ASP A 387 -23.46 -6.89 8.14
C ASP A 387 -24.39 -5.76 7.69
N LEU A 388 -24.57 -4.73 8.53
CA LEU A 388 -25.38 -3.56 8.19
C LEU A 388 -24.88 -2.89 6.92
N LEU A 389 -23.58 -2.63 6.83
CA LEU A 389 -22.95 -2.00 5.68
C LEU A 389 -23.15 -2.80 4.39
N LEU A 390 -22.95 -4.12 4.41
CA LEU A 390 -23.16 -4.99 3.24
C LEU A 390 -24.62 -4.98 2.77
N ARG A 391 -25.58 -4.95 3.69
CA ARG A 391 -27.01 -4.85 3.34
C ARG A 391 -27.39 -3.47 2.82
N CYS A 392 -26.89 -2.40 3.43
CA CYS A 392 -27.11 -1.02 2.99
C CYS A 392 -26.56 -0.80 1.58
N THR A 393 -25.31 -1.21 1.33
CA THR A 393 -24.65 -1.08 0.02
C THR A 393 -25.35 -1.89 -1.07
N ALA A 394 -25.89 -3.08 -0.75
CA ALA A 394 -26.68 -3.88 -1.68
C ALA A 394 -28.03 -3.23 -2.10
N ARG A 395 -28.47 -2.15 -1.44
CA ARG A 395 -29.65 -1.37 -1.83
C ARG A 395 -29.34 -0.18 -2.74
N LEU A 396 -28.07 0.17 -2.88
CA LEU A 396 -27.64 1.32 -3.68
C LEU A 396 -27.50 0.92 -5.15
N ASN A 397 -27.88 1.84 -6.03
CA ASN A 397 -27.75 1.66 -7.48
C ASN A 397 -26.48 2.29 -8.03
N ASP A 398 -25.95 3.31 -7.35
CA ASP A 398 -24.79 4.09 -7.77
C ASP A 398 -23.76 4.12 -6.63
N ALA A 399 -22.50 3.86 -6.97
CA ALA A 399 -21.37 3.99 -6.05
C ALA A 399 -21.16 5.44 -5.60
N ALA A 400 -21.60 6.43 -6.39
CA ALA A 400 -21.54 7.84 -6.04
C ALA A 400 -22.40 8.22 -4.81
N ASP A 401 -23.33 7.36 -4.40
CA ASP A 401 -24.11 7.52 -3.17
C ASP A 401 -23.32 7.15 -1.90
N ILE A 402 -22.11 6.61 -2.05
CA ILE A 402 -21.19 6.28 -0.96
C ILE A 402 -20.03 7.28 -0.98
N LEU A 403 -19.95 8.12 0.04
CA LEU A 403 -19.00 9.21 0.11
C LEU A 403 -17.88 8.92 1.11
N HIS A 404 -16.65 9.01 0.64
CA HIS A 404 -15.47 9.05 1.50
C HIS A 404 -15.09 10.49 1.82
N ILE A 405 -14.80 10.76 3.09
CA ILE A 405 -14.21 12.02 3.54
C ILE A 405 -12.76 11.73 3.99
N PRO A 406 -11.73 12.18 3.25
CA PRO A 406 -10.33 11.86 3.53
C PRO A 406 -9.74 12.71 4.68
N HIS A 407 -10.44 12.73 5.81
CA HIS A 407 -10.06 13.39 7.06
C HIS A 407 -10.25 12.41 8.21
N ILE A 408 -9.38 12.51 9.22
CA ILE A 408 -9.51 11.71 10.43
C ILE A 408 -10.69 12.26 11.23
N LEU A 409 -11.85 11.59 11.16
CA LEU A 409 -13.06 11.99 11.89
C LEU A 409 -13.44 10.98 12.99
N TYR A 410 -12.55 10.03 13.29
CA TYR A 410 -12.75 9.01 14.32
C TYR A 410 -11.43 8.62 14.96
N HIS A 411 -11.44 8.44 16.29
CA HIS A 411 -10.29 8.02 17.07
C HIS A 411 -10.62 6.72 17.82
N TRP A 412 -10.10 5.59 17.32
CA TRP A 412 -10.34 4.27 17.88
C TRP A 412 -9.38 3.99 19.06
N ARG A 413 -9.92 3.69 20.24
CA ARG A 413 -9.12 3.46 21.43
C ARG A 413 -8.51 2.07 21.44
N MET A 414 -7.17 2.03 21.48
CA MET A 414 -6.46 0.82 21.86
C MET A 414 -6.75 0.52 23.34
N SER A 415 -7.07 -0.73 23.63
CA SER A 415 -7.25 -1.22 24.98
C SER A 415 -6.38 -2.46 25.18
N ASN A 416 -5.94 -2.69 26.41
CA ASN A 416 -5.25 -3.94 26.76
C ASN A 416 -6.10 -5.13 26.34
N GLN A 417 -7.43 -5.00 26.43
CA GLN A 417 -8.38 -5.96 25.90
C GLN A 417 -8.33 -6.02 24.36
N SER A 418 -8.42 -4.97 23.55
CA SER A 418 -8.31 -5.12 22.09
C SER A 418 -6.97 -5.72 21.60
N ALA A 419 -5.89 -5.55 22.37
CA ALA A 419 -4.62 -6.26 22.16
C ALA A 419 -4.62 -7.74 22.64
N SER A 420 -5.40 -8.08 23.68
CA SER A 420 -5.36 -9.39 24.39
C SER A 420 -6.68 -10.15 24.52
N VAL A 421 -7.79 -9.70 23.92
CA VAL A 421 -9.09 -10.38 24.01
C VAL A 421 -8.95 -11.73 23.30
N ASN A 422 -9.14 -12.76 24.12
CA ASN A 422 -9.19 -14.19 23.88
C ASN A 422 -9.40 -14.62 22.42
N ALA A 423 -8.63 -15.62 22.00
CA ALA A 423 -8.77 -16.30 20.70
C ALA A 423 -10.23 -16.65 20.36
N ASP A 424 -11.06 -16.93 21.37
CA ASP A 424 -12.48 -17.28 21.23
C ASP A 424 -13.37 -16.12 20.71
N ASN A 425 -13.18 -14.88 21.21
CA ASN A 425 -13.95 -13.72 20.73
C ASN A 425 -13.50 -13.27 19.33
N LYS A 426 -12.21 -13.44 19.00
CA LYS A 426 -11.70 -13.21 17.64
C LYS A 426 -12.26 -14.26 16.66
N SER A 427 -12.49 -15.50 17.11
CA SER A 427 -13.11 -16.56 16.28
C SER A 427 -14.56 -16.22 15.94
N TYR A 428 -15.38 -15.91 16.95
CA TYR A 428 -16.81 -15.67 16.73
C TYR A 428 -17.09 -14.43 15.85
N ALA A 429 -16.40 -13.30 16.08
CA ALA A 429 -16.55 -12.12 15.23
C ALA A 429 -16.11 -12.40 13.77
N SER A 430 -15.05 -13.18 13.58
CA SER A 430 -14.60 -13.61 12.26
C SER A 430 -15.59 -14.56 11.57
N GLU A 431 -16.20 -15.49 12.30
CA GLU A 431 -17.24 -16.40 11.80
C GLU A 431 -18.52 -15.64 11.41
N SER A 432 -18.90 -14.66 12.24
CA SER A 432 -20.02 -13.76 11.99
C SER A 432 -19.81 -12.94 10.71
N ALA A 433 -18.65 -12.31 10.57
CA ALA A 433 -18.30 -11.55 9.37
C ALA A 433 -18.20 -12.43 8.12
N GLN A 434 -17.62 -13.64 8.23
CA GLN A 434 -17.59 -14.60 7.14
C GLN A 434 -19.00 -14.96 6.68
N ARG A 435 -19.95 -15.12 7.61
CA ARG A 435 -21.36 -15.41 7.30
C ARG A 435 -22.04 -14.23 6.61
N ALA A 436 -21.82 -13.00 7.08
CA ALA A 436 -22.37 -11.80 6.45
C ALA A 436 -21.88 -11.66 5.00
N LEU A 437 -20.58 -11.87 4.79
CA LEU A 437 -19.97 -11.91 3.47
C LEU A 437 -20.49 -13.05 2.60
N GLN A 438 -20.66 -14.25 3.17
CA GLN A 438 -21.18 -15.40 2.43
C GLN A 438 -22.63 -15.15 1.98
N GLU A 439 -23.47 -14.58 2.85
CA GLU A 439 -24.83 -14.17 2.50
C GLU A 439 -24.82 -13.12 1.38
N HIS A 440 -23.97 -12.10 1.49
CA HIS A 440 -23.79 -11.09 0.44
C HIS A 440 -23.29 -11.71 -0.88
N ALA A 441 -22.32 -12.64 -0.84
CA ALA A 441 -21.81 -13.32 -2.03
C ALA A 441 -22.89 -14.16 -2.74
N ASN A 442 -23.76 -14.81 -1.96
CA ASN A 442 -24.85 -15.63 -2.48
C ASN A 442 -25.88 -14.83 -3.30
N THR A 443 -26.06 -13.52 -3.01
CA THR A 443 -26.98 -12.67 -3.79
C THR A 443 -26.40 -12.26 -5.14
N MET A 444 -25.07 -12.29 -5.28
CA MET A 444 -24.38 -11.87 -6.50
C MET A 444 -24.11 -13.03 -7.45
N GLN A 445 -23.64 -14.17 -6.93
CA GLN A 445 -23.33 -15.33 -7.75
C GLN A 445 -23.56 -16.64 -6.99
N THR A 446 -24.44 -17.48 -7.52
CA THR A 446 -24.68 -18.82 -6.98
C THR A 446 -23.39 -19.65 -7.00
N GLY A 447 -23.05 -20.27 -5.86
CA GLY A 447 -21.86 -21.11 -5.72
C GLY A 447 -20.59 -20.37 -5.28
N ALA A 448 -20.65 -19.04 -5.08
CA ALA A 448 -19.57 -18.30 -4.45
C ALA A 448 -19.31 -18.81 -3.02
N LYS A 449 -18.04 -18.83 -2.61
CA LYS A 449 -17.63 -19.22 -1.26
C LYS A 449 -16.77 -18.16 -0.62
N VAL A 450 -16.89 -17.95 0.68
CA VAL A 450 -16.04 -17.04 1.44
C VAL A 450 -15.20 -17.83 2.43
N SER A 451 -13.89 -17.59 2.44
CA SER A 451 -12.95 -18.19 3.39
C SER A 451 -12.22 -17.12 4.19
N VAL A 452 -11.86 -17.43 5.44
CA VAL A 452 -11.02 -16.59 6.29
C VAL A 452 -9.54 -16.79 5.93
N ILE A 453 -8.81 -15.70 5.67
CA ILE A 453 -7.36 -15.70 5.46
C ILE A 453 -6.65 -15.51 6.81
N ALA A 454 -7.13 -14.57 7.59
CA ALA A 454 -6.73 -14.26 8.96
C ALA A 454 -7.87 -13.46 9.62
N ASN A 455 -7.76 -13.18 10.92
CA ASN A 455 -8.75 -12.37 11.62
C ASN A 455 -9.00 -11.04 10.89
N GLY A 456 -10.26 -10.79 10.50
CA GLY A 456 -10.67 -9.60 9.75
C GLY A 456 -10.34 -9.58 8.25
N LEU A 457 -9.68 -10.63 7.72
CA LEU A 457 -9.30 -10.73 6.30
C LEU A 457 -9.96 -11.92 5.63
N TYR A 458 -10.66 -11.68 4.53
CA TYR A 458 -11.49 -12.67 3.84
C TYR A 458 -11.14 -12.77 2.35
N ARG A 459 -11.38 -13.96 1.79
CA ARG A 459 -11.27 -14.24 0.37
C ARG A 459 -12.61 -14.74 -0.16
N HIS A 460 -13.06 -14.12 -1.24
CA HIS A 460 -14.15 -14.62 -2.05
C HIS A 460 -13.60 -15.57 -3.13
N HIS A 461 -14.24 -16.72 -3.29
CA HIS A 461 -13.97 -17.71 -4.33
C HIS A 461 -15.14 -17.68 -5.29
N TRP A 462 -14.96 -17.03 -6.44
CA TRP A 462 -15.98 -16.92 -7.48
C TRP A 462 -15.98 -18.19 -8.34
N PRO A 463 -17.15 -18.81 -8.58
CA PRO A 463 -17.20 -20.04 -9.34
C PRO A 463 -16.97 -19.77 -10.83
N ILE A 464 -16.09 -20.57 -11.44
CA ILE A 464 -15.94 -20.63 -12.89
C ILE A 464 -17.00 -21.59 -13.44
N PRO A 465 -17.70 -21.24 -14.54
CA PRO A 465 -18.65 -22.15 -15.19
C PRO A 465 -18.01 -23.48 -15.58
N ALA A 466 -18.80 -24.56 -15.57
CA ALA A 466 -18.32 -25.89 -15.96
C ALA A 466 -17.76 -25.92 -17.39
N SER A 467 -18.34 -25.13 -18.29
CA SER A 467 -17.72 -24.79 -19.57
C SER A 467 -16.79 -23.61 -19.35
N GLU A 468 -15.51 -23.90 -19.06
CA GLU A 468 -14.46 -22.89 -18.91
C GLU A 468 -14.42 -21.97 -20.15
N PRO A 469 -14.37 -20.64 -20.01
CA PRO A 469 -14.18 -19.75 -21.15
C PRO A 469 -12.77 -19.89 -21.72
N LEU A 470 -12.63 -19.85 -23.05
CA LEU A 470 -11.30 -19.91 -23.67
C LEU A 470 -10.51 -18.63 -23.36
N VAL A 471 -9.28 -18.76 -22.88
CA VAL A 471 -8.33 -17.65 -22.70
C VAL A 471 -7.29 -17.65 -23.82
N SER A 472 -7.13 -16.53 -24.51
CA SER A 472 -6.00 -16.32 -25.44
C SER A 472 -4.89 -15.53 -24.77
N LEU A 473 -3.75 -16.18 -24.49
CA LEU A 473 -2.56 -15.55 -23.93
C LEU A 473 -1.70 -14.97 -25.06
N LEU A 474 -1.62 -13.64 -25.13
CA LEU A 474 -0.86 -12.89 -26.12
C LEU A 474 0.55 -12.61 -25.61
N ILE A 475 1.57 -13.14 -26.28
CA ILE A 475 2.97 -13.04 -25.84
C ILE A 475 3.83 -12.37 -26.94
N PRO A 476 3.97 -11.04 -26.94
CA PRO A 476 4.91 -10.34 -27.81
C PRO A 476 6.35 -10.71 -27.51
N THR A 477 7.13 -11.03 -28.54
CA THR A 477 8.54 -11.39 -28.37
C THR A 477 9.41 -11.07 -29.58
N ARG A 478 10.72 -11.04 -29.36
CA ARG A 478 11.74 -10.98 -30.41
C ARG A 478 13.04 -11.55 -29.89
N ASP A 479 13.54 -12.62 -30.54
CA ASP A 479 14.74 -13.36 -30.14
C ASP A 479 14.73 -13.74 -28.64
N LYS A 480 15.91 -13.88 -28.02
CA LYS A 480 16.08 -14.21 -26.58
C LYS A 480 15.33 -15.47 -26.18
N LEU A 481 15.72 -16.57 -26.84
CA LEU A 481 15.18 -17.91 -26.63
C LEU A 481 15.03 -18.24 -25.14
N GLU A 482 16.02 -17.90 -24.32
CA GLU A 482 16.04 -18.19 -22.89
C GLU A 482 14.85 -17.60 -22.11
N LEU A 483 14.32 -16.45 -22.55
CA LEU A 483 13.17 -15.81 -21.91
C LEU A 483 11.87 -16.44 -22.42
N ILE A 484 11.67 -16.47 -23.74
CA ILE A 484 10.41 -16.94 -24.33
C ILE A 484 10.19 -18.43 -24.10
N GLU A 485 11.24 -19.26 -24.16
CA GLU A 485 11.14 -20.69 -23.86
C GLU A 485 10.76 -20.92 -22.41
N SER A 486 11.42 -20.23 -21.47
CA SER A 486 11.09 -20.34 -20.04
C SER A 486 9.64 -19.91 -19.76
N CYS A 487 9.21 -18.79 -20.34
CA CYS A 487 7.84 -18.29 -20.20
C CYS A 487 6.82 -19.31 -20.71
N VAL A 488 6.92 -19.74 -21.97
CA VAL A 488 5.96 -20.65 -22.60
C VAL A 488 5.94 -22.01 -21.91
N ARG A 489 7.11 -22.59 -21.61
CA ARG A 489 7.18 -23.87 -20.89
C ARG A 489 6.60 -23.75 -19.48
N SER A 490 6.91 -22.69 -18.74
CA SER A 490 6.33 -22.49 -17.40
C SER A 490 4.80 -22.44 -17.43
N ILE A 491 4.21 -21.80 -18.45
CA ILE A 491 2.75 -21.76 -18.64
C ILE A 491 2.23 -23.17 -18.95
N LEU A 492 2.81 -23.88 -19.91
CA LEU A 492 2.35 -25.20 -20.34
C LEU A 492 2.49 -26.25 -19.23
N ASP A 493 3.59 -26.23 -18.50
CA ASP A 493 3.96 -27.28 -17.54
C ASP A 493 3.31 -27.06 -16.15
N LYS A 494 3.07 -25.80 -15.76
CA LYS A 494 2.60 -25.47 -14.39
C LYS A 494 1.13 -25.04 -14.32
N THR A 495 0.52 -24.51 -15.38
CA THR A 495 -0.84 -23.94 -15.31
C THR A 495 -1.91 -25.02 -15.20
N THR A 496 -2.78 -24.93 -14.19
CA THR A 496 -3.87 -25.90 -13.97
C THR A 496 -5.16 -25.59 -14.71
N TYR A 497 -5.41 -24.33 -15.10
CA TYR A 497 -6.53 -23.99 -15.97
C TYR A 497 -6.36 -24.65 -17.34
N HIS A 498 -7.39 -25.26 -17.91
CA HIS A 498 -7.21 -26.14 -19.07
C HIS A 498 -7.60 -25.49 -20.39
N HIS A 499 -8.55 -24.56 -20.41
CA HIS A 499 -9.07 -24.00 -21.65
C HIS A 499 -8.36 -22.71 -22.06
N TYR A 500 -7.12 -22.81 -22.54
CA TYR A 500 -6.36 -21.67 -23.05
C TYR A 500 -5.61 -21.98 -24.34
N GLU A 501 -5.28 -20.93 -25.10
CA GLU A 501 -4.33 -20.93 -26.20
C GLU A 501 -3.21 -19.90 -25.94
N ILE A 502 -2.03 -20.14 -26.50
CA ILE A 502 -0.87 -19.24 -26.46
C ILE A 502 -0.62 -18.73 -27.87
N LEU A 503 -0.73 -17.42 -28.06
CA LEU A 503 -0.37 -16.72 -29.29
C LEU A 503 0.97 -16.01 -29.08
N ILE A 504 2.06 -16.62 -29.55
CA ILE A 504 3.37 -15.99 -29.60
C ILE A 504 3.36 -14.99 -30.74
N LEU A 505 3.50 -13.70 -30.43
CA LEU A 505 3.48 -12.62 -31.41
C LEU A 505 4.94 -12.26 -31.73
N ASP A 506 5.47 -12.88 -32.77
CA ASP A 506 6.87 -12.76 -33.16
C ASP A 506 7.11 -11.43 -33.90
N ASN A 507 7.86 -10.52 -33.29
CA ASN A 507 8.23 -9.23 -33.87
C ASN A 507 9.51 -9.31 -34.72
N GLY A 508 9.52 -10.27 -35.66
CA GLY A 508 10.62 -10.47 -36.61
C GLY A 508 11.89 -11.00 -35.96
N SER A 509 11.79 -12.09 -35.19
CA SER A 509 12.95 -12.83 -34.69
C SER A 509 13.84 -13.30 -35.85
N VAL A 510 15.15 -13.26 -35.63
CA VAL A 510 16.17 -13.63 -36.62
C VAL A 510 17.14 -14.67 -36.08
N ASN A 511 17.19 -14.88 -34.76
CA ASN A 511 18.01 -15.91 -34.14
C ASN A 511 17.51 -17.30 -34.60
N PRO A 512 18.35 -18.11 -35.27
CA PRO A 512 17.97 -19.45 -35.71
C PRO A 512 17.46 -20.37 -34.60
N GLU A 513 18.02 -20.27 -33.39
CA GLU A 513 17.60 -21.10 -32.25
C GLU A 513 16.18 -20.73 -31.79
N THR A 514 15.82 -19.45 -31.81
CA THR A 514 14.47 -18.97 -31.48
C THR A 514 13.46 -19.45 -32.53
N LEU A 515 13.81 -19.37 -33.82
CA LEU A 515 12.96 -19.85 -34.91
C LEU A 515 12.75 -21.37 -34.85
N GLN A 516 13.82 -22.13 -34.58
CA GLN A 516 13.75 -23.58 -34.40
C GLN A 516 12.85 -23.96 -33.20
N PHE A 517 12.95 -23.21 -32.09
CA PHE A 517 12.03 -23.40 -30.96
C PHE A 517 10.58 -23.13 -31.34
N PHE A 518 10.28 -22.07 -32.09
CA PHE A 518 8.93 -21.76 -32.57
C PHE A 518 8.33 -22.86 -33.44
N GLU A 519 9.11 -23.47 -34.33
CA GLU A 519 8.67 -24.62 -35.11
C GLU A 519 8.39 -25.84 -34.20
N ALA A 520 9.34 -26.15 -33.31
CA ALA A 520 9.25 -27.30 -32.42
C ALA A 520 8.06 -27.21 -31.43
N ILE A 521 7.83 -26.05 -30.82
CA ILE A 521 6.80 -25.89 -29.79
C ILE A 521 5.38 -25.94 -30.38
N GLN A 522 5.18 -25.38 -31.58
CA GLN A 522 3.90 -25.47 -32.28
C GLN A 522 3.61 -26.90 -32.75
N ALA A 523 4.63 -27.61 -33.24
CA ALA A 523 4.47 -29.02 -33.62
C ALA A 523 4.18 -29.93 -32.41
N GLY A 524 4.77 -29.61 -31.25
CA GLY A 524 4.63 -30.38 -30.03
C GLY A 524 3.37 -30.08 -29.20
N ASN A 525 2.73 -28.92 -29.38
CA ASN A 525 1.57 -28.53 -28.59
C ASN A 525 0.55 -27.73 -29.40
N SER A 526 -0.65 -28.29 -29.58
CA SER A 526 -1.73 -27.68 -30.37
C SER A 526 -2.32 -26.38 -29.78
N ARG A 527 -2.01 -26.06 -28.52
CA ARG A 527 -2.40 -24.79 -27.88
C ARG A 527 -1.51 -23.63 -28.29
N VAL A 528 -0.34 -23.88 -28.87
CA VAL A 528 0.63 -22.84 -29.20
C VAL A 528 0.57 -22.49 -30.67
N LYS A 529 0.46 -21.19 -30.97
CA LYS A 529 0.54 -20.66 -32.33
C LYS A 529 1.46 -19.45 -32.36
N VAL A 530 2.33 -19.39 -33.36
CA VAL A 530 3.26 -18.29 -33.61
C VAL A 530 2.71 -17.45 -34.76
N LEU A 531 2.57 -16.16 -34.52
CA LEU A 531 2.03 -15.18 -35.46
C LEU A 531 3.10 -14.13 -35.71
N ARG A 532 3.53 -14.04 -36.97
CA ARG A 532 4.59 -13.11 -37.38
C ARG A 532 4.04 -11.69 -37.56
N TRP A 533 4.77 -10.70 -37.03
CA TRP A 533 4.44 -9.27 -37.10
C TRP A 533 5.71 -8.45 -37.37
N ASP A 534 6.03 -8.26 -38.65
CA ASP A 534 7.28 -7.65 -39.13
C ASP A 534 7.18 -6.11 -39.25
N TYR A 535 7.00 -5.43 -38.11
CA TYR A 535 6.93 -3.97 -38.03
C TYR A 535 7.87 -3.43 -36.95
N PRO A 536 8.17 -2.11 -36.91
CA PRO A 536 8.89 -1.51 -35.79
C PRO A 536 8.20 -1.81 -34.46
N PHE A 537 8.99 -2.14 -33.44
CA PHE A 537 8.45 -2.57 -32.14
C PHE A 537 7.47 -1.53 -31.57
N ASN A 538 6.27 -2.01 -31.27
CA ASN A 538 5.19 -1.25 -30.67
C ASN A 538 4.34 -2.26 -29.89
N TYR A 539 4.47 -2.23 -28.56
CA TYR A 539 3.82 -3.18 -27.66
C TYR A 539 2.30 -3.12 -27.80
N SER A 540 1.75 -1.92 -27.91
CA SER A 540 0.32 -1.69 -28.10
C SER A 540 -0.18 -2.26 -29.44
N ALA A 541 0.52 -1.95 -30.54
CA ALA A 541 0.10 -2.38 -31.87
C ALA A 541 0.19 -3.89 -32.07
N ILE A 542 1.25 -4.55 -31.56
CA ILE A 542 1.41 -5.99 -31.69
C ILE A 542 0.36 -6.74 -30.85
N ASN A 543 0.05 -6.28 -29.63
CA ASN A 543 -1.02 -6.87 -28.83
C ASN A 543 -2.41 -6.66 -29.48
N ASN A 544 -2.68 -5.49 -30.05
CA ASN A 544 -3.89 -5.27 -30.84
C ASN A 544 -3.98 -6.20 -32.06
N PHE A 545 -2.85 -6.52 -32.69
CA PHE A 545 -2.80 -7.53 -33.75
C PHE A 545 -3.13 -8.91 -33.20
N GLY A 546 -2.53 -9.31 -32.08
CA GLY A 546 -2.81 -10.58 -31.41
C GLY A 546 -4.28 -10.73 -31.00
N SER A 547 -4.90 -9.69 -30.44
CA SER A 547 -6.30 -9.74 -30.00
C SER A 547 -7.29 -9.99 -31.15
N ARG A 548 -6.99 -9.51 -32.36
CA ARG A 548 -7.78 -9.81 -33.56
C ARG A 548 -7.66 -11.25 -34.01
N GLN A 549 -6.55 -11.92 -33.69
CA GLN A 549 -6.29 -13.33 -34.03
C GLN A 549 -6.73 -14.30 -32.92
N ALA A 550 -6.93 -13.79 -31.71
CA ALA A 550 -7.40 -14.53 -30.54
C ALA A 550 -8.80 -15.10 -30.74
N LYS A 551 -9.00 -16.35 -30.33
CA LYS A 551 -10.30 -17.05 -30.33
C LYS A 551 -10.99 -16.97 -28.96
N GLY A 552 -10.24 -16.65 -27.92
CA GLY A 552 -10.72 -16.62 -26.54
C GLY A 552 -11.74 -15.52 -26.29
N GLU A 553 -12.66 -15.82 -25.37
CA GLU A 553 -13.58 -14.86 -24.77
C GLU A 553 -12.83 -13.91 -23.82
N LEU A 554 -11.72 -14.40 -23.26
CA LEU A 554 -10.79 -13.65 -22.42
C LEU A 554 -9.45 -13.48 -23.14
N LEU A 555 -8.83 -12.32 -22.98
CA LEU A 555 -7.49 -12.00 -23.45
C LEU A 555 -6.55 -11.87 -22.26
N GLY A 556 -5.38 -12.51 -22.33
CA GLY A 556 -4.27 -12.28 -21.43
C GLY A 556 -3.17 -11.50 -22.14
N LEU A 557 -2.84 -10.30 -21.68
CA LEU A 557 -1.62 -9.59 -22.08
C LEU A 557 -0.48 -10.12 -21.20
N ILE A 558 0.47 -10.81 -21.82
CA ILE A 558 1.53 -11.53 -21.12
C ILE A 558 2.89 -11.12 -21.68
N ASN A 559 3.81 -10.70 -20.82
CA ASN A 559 5.19 -10.47 -21.23
C ASN A 559 5.94 -11.79 -21.44
N ASN A 560 6.92 -11.78 -22.34
CA ASN A 560 7.70 -12.98 -22.69
C ASN A 560 8.73 -13.42 -21.64
N ASP A 561 8.82 -12.73 -20.51
CA ASP A 561 9.79 -12.95 -19.44
C ASP A 561 9.11 -13.14 -18.07
N ILE A 562 7.88 -13.66 -18.09
CA ILE A 562 7.21 -14.14 -16.87
C ILE A 562 7.54 -15.60 -16.59
N GLU A 563 7.37 -16.03 -15.35
CA GLU A 563 7.46 -17.43 -14.96
C GLU A 563 6.38 -17.75 -13.91
N VAL A 564 5.60 -18.81 -14.15
CA VAL A 564 4.51 -19.21 -13.23
C VAL A 564 5.06 -19.69 -11.88
N ILE A 565 4.54 -19.12 -10.78
CA ILE A 565 4.78 -19.58 -9.40
C ILE A 565 3.56 -20.38 -8.92
N SER A 566 2.37 -19.78 -8.92
CA SER A 566 1.12 -20.45 -8.51
C SER A 566 0.49 -21.22 -9.67
N PRO A 567 0.36 -22.56 -9.62
CA PRO A 567 -0.26 -23.33 -10.70
C PRO A 567 -1.68 -22.88 -11.07
N ASN A 568 -2.46 -22.39 -10.10
CA ASN A 568 -3.83 -21.93 -10.24
C ASN A 568 -3.97 -20.44 -10.64
N TRP A 569 -2.88 -19.76 -11.01
CA TRP A 569 -2.88 -18.32 -11.32
C TRP A 569 -3.95 -17.94 -12.35
N LEU A 570 -4.09 -18.73 -13.43
CA LEU A 570 -5.02 -18.41 -14.50
C LEU A 570 -6.47 -18.65 -14.08
N SER A 571 -6.76 -19.73 -13.36
CA SER A 571 -8.10 -19.98 -12.79
C SER A 571 -8.52 -18.84 -11.85
N GLU A 572 -7.60 -18.39 -10.98
CA GLU A 572 -7.84 -17.26 -10.09
C GLU A 572 -8.19 -15.99 -10.88
N MET A 573 -7.38 -15.63 -11.87
CA MET A 573 -7.64 -14.44 -12.68
C MET A 573 -8.92 -14.55 -13.52
N VAL A 574 -9.21 -15.73 -14.07
CA VAL A 574 -10.46 -16.01 -14.82
C VAL A 574 -11.68 -15.82 -13.91
N SER A 575 -11.64 -16.32 -12.67
CA SER A 575 -12.75 -16.20 -11.72
C SER A 575 -13.16 -14.74 -11.46
N HIS A 576 -12.20 -13.81 -11.52
CA HIS A 576 -12.46 -12.39 -11.45
C HIS A 576 -12.86 -11.79 -12.80
N ALA A 577 -12.16 -12.16 -13.89
CA ALA A 577 -12.36 -11.56 -15.21
C ALA A 577 -13.73 -11.86 -15.84
N ILE A 578 -14.40 -12.95 -15.41
CA ILE A 578 -15.75 -13.28 -15.87
C ILE A 578 -16.84 -12.51 -15.14
N ARG A 579 -16.52 -11.82 -14.02
CA ARG A 579 -17.50 -11.02 -13.30
C ARG A 579 -17.92 -9.81 -14.14
N PRO A 580 -19.23 -9.54 -14.30
CA PRO A 580 -19.72 -8.44 -15.16
C PRO A 580 -19.20 -7.06 -14.78
N ASP A 581 -18.98 -6.80 -13.49
CA ASP A 581 -18.51 -5.53 -12.94
C ASP A 581 -16.99 -5.32 -13.14
N VAL A 582 -16.22 -6.37 -13.38
CA VAL A 582 -14.76 -6.32 -13.47
C VAL A 582 -14.30 -6.02 -14.90
N GLY A 583 -13.37 -5.10 -15.07
CA GLY A 583 -12.74 -4.72 -16.32
C GLY A 583 -11.43 -5.44 -16.58
N CYS A 584 -10.37 -5.06 -15.85
CA CYS A 584 -9.05 -5.70 -15.92
C CYS A 584 -8.71 -6.44 -14.61
N VAL A 585 -7.98 -7.54 -14.72
CA VAL A 585 -7.46 -8.32 -13.58
C VAL A 585 -5.94 -8.40 -13.65
N GLY A 586 -5.25 -8.05 -12.56
CA GLY A 586 -3.80 -8.11 -12.44
C GLY A 586 -3.33 -9.15 -11.42
N ALA A 587 -2.22 -9.81 -11.73
CA ALA A 587 -1.53 -10.75 -10.85
C ALA A 587 -0.58 -10.05 -9.87
N LYS A 588 -0.14 -10.77 -8.83
CA LYS A 588 0.99 -10.38 -7.98
C LYS A 588 2.29 -10.81 -8.65
N LEU A 589 3.15 -9.84 -8.97
CA LEU A 589 4.41 -10.12 -9.66
C LEU A 589 5.60 -9.88 -8.74
N PHE A 590 6.58 -10.76 -8.85
CA PHE A 590 7.84 -10.70 -8.13
C PHE A 590 9.02 -10.47 -9.07
N TYR A 591 10.02 -9.77 -8.56
CA TYR A 591 11.37 -9.84 -9.08
C TYR A 591 12.00 -11.21 -8.80
N ALA A 592 13.07 -11.54 -9.53
CA ALA A 592 13.85 -12.75 -9.30
C ALA A 592 14.53 -12.84 -7.91
N ASP A 593 14.49 -11.77 -7.11
CA ASP A 593 14.98 -11.74 -5.72
C ASP A 593 13.86 -11.83 -4.66
N ASP A 594 12.67 -12.31 -5.08
CA ASP A 594 11.45 -12.45 -4.27
C ASP A 594 10.90 -11.13 -3.69
N SER A 595 11.41 -9.99 -4.15
CA SER A 595 10.81 -8.71 -3.84
C SER A 595 9.62 -8.43 -4.75
N ILE A 596 8.59 -7.78 -4.21
CA ILE A 596 7.38 -7.43 -4.94
C ILE A 596 7.73 -6.43 -6.05
N GLN A 597 7.30 -6.75 -7.26
CA GLN A 597 7.37 -5.83 -8.40
C GLN A 597 6.02 -5.15 -8.63
N HIS A 598 4.92 -5.90 -8.58
CA HIS A 598 3.59 -5.39 -8.88
C HIS A 598 2.56 -5.90 -7.87
N ALA A 599 1.92 -4.95 -7.20
CA ALA A 599 0.76 -5.18 -6.33
C ALA A 599 -0.40 -4.23 -6.66
N GLY A 600 -0.64 -3.99 -7.96
CA GLY A 600 -1.47 -2.89 -8.47
C GLY A 600 -0.64 -1.67 -8.87
N VAL A 601 -1.23 -0.78 -9.65
CA VAL A 601 -0.66 0.52 -10.05
C VAL A 601 -1.45 1.64 -9.38
N ILE A 602 -0.72 2.58 -8.79
CA ILE A 602 -1.22 3.83 -8.21
C ILE A 602 -0.90 4.96 -9.19
N LEU A 603 -1.90 5.78 -9.51
CA LEU A 603 -1.72 6.93 -10.39
C LEU A 603 -0.99 8.07 -9.67
N GLY A 604 -0.31 8.92 -10.46
CA GLY A 604 0.40 10.09 -9.98
C GLY A 604 1.78 9.81 -9.40
N ILE A 605 2.07 8.57 -8.98
CA ILE A 605 3.41 8.21 -8.50
C ILE A 605 4.45 8.46 -9.60
N GLY A 606 5.51 9.20 -9.26
CA GLY A 606 6.54 9.57 -10.23
C GLY A 606 6.04 10.49 -11.37
N GLY A 607 4.88 11.12 -11.21
CA GLY A 607 4.27 12.06 -12.16
C GLY A 607 3.23 11.46 -13.10
N VAL A 608 3.13 10.12 -13.20
CA VAL A 608 2.11 9.45 -14.04
C VAL A 608 1.51 8.26 -13.31
N ALA A 609 2.33 7.25 -12.98
CA ALA A 609 1.89 6.03 -12.34
C ALA A 609 3.07 5.21 -11.80
N GLY A 610 2.86 4.47 -10.72
CA GLY A 610 3.86 3.61 -10.08
C GLY A 610 3.26 2.34 -9.49
N HIS A 611 4.09 1.31 -9.33
CA HIS A 611 3.65 0.01 -8.79
C HIS A 611 3.57 0.06 -7.27
N SER A 612 2.40 -0.22 -6.71
CA SER A 612 2.18 -0.27 -5.27
C SER A 612 3.12 -1.28 -4.57
N HIS A 613 3.68 -0.91 -3.41
CA HIS A 613 4.55 -1.74 -2.56
C HIS A 613 5.80 -2.29 -3.25
N LYS A 614 6.31 -1.59 -4.27
CA LYS A 614 7.50 -2.00 -5.00
C LYS A 614 8.67 -2.25 -4.04
N TYR A 615 9.36 -3.37 -4.23
CA TYR A 615 10.49 -3.86 -3.42
C TYR A 615 10.16 -4.38 -2.01
N PHE A 616 8.88 -4.46 -1.63
CA PHE A 616 8.50 -5.10 -0.37
C PHE A 616 8.81 -6.60 -0.43
N GLU A 617 9.07 -7.21 0.73
CA GLU A 617 9.36 -8.65 0.80
C GLU A 617 8.08 -9.48 0.61
N HIS A 618 8.23 -10.69 0.04
CA HIS A 618 7.12 -11.58 -0.36
C HIS A 618 6.00 -11.71 0.69
N HIS A 619 6.37 -12.00 1.94
CA HIS A 619 5.42 -12.29 3.03
C HIS A 619 4.92 -11.05 3.79
N ARG A 620 5.30 -9.84 3.38
CA ARG A 620 4.82 -8.62 4.05
C ARG A 620 3.32 -8.44 3.82
N GLY A 621 2.60 -8.02 4.85
CA GLY A 621 1.19 -7.66 4.76
C GLY A 621 0.95 -6.40 3.93
N GLY A 622 1.92 -5.49 3.88
CA GLY A 622 1.76 -4.17 3.26
C GLY A 622 0.87 -3.23 4.08
N TYR A 623 0.51 -2.11 3.49
CA TYR A 623 -0.39 -1.11 4.06
C TYR A 623 -1.72 -1.75 4.41
N PHE A 624 -2.07 -1.81 5.70
CA PHE A 624 -3.30 -2.43 6.21
C PHE A 624 -3.62 -3.79 5.57
N SER A 625 -2.62 -4.68 5.47
CA SER A 625 -2.74 -6.03 4.89
C SER A 625 -3.11 -6.11 3.40
N GLN A 626 -3.07 -5.00 2.65
CA GLN A 626 -3.45 -4.97 1.22
C GLN A 626 -2.66 -5.92 0.31
N LEU A 627 -1.49 -6.43 0.71
CA LEU A 627 -0.73 -7.42 -0.07
C LEU A 627 -1.23 -8.87 0.09
N ARG A 628 -2.22 -9.09 0.96
CA ARG A 628 -2.78 -10.40 1.31
C ARG A 628 -4.22 -10.58 0.84
N ILE A 629 -4.85 -9.52 0.35
CA ILE A 629 -6.27 -9.49 0.02
C ILE A 629 -6.51 -8.95 -1.40
N VAL A 630 -7.68 -9.29 -1.96
CA VAL A 630 -8.13 -8.74 -3.24
C VAL A 630 -8.59 -7.30 -3.03
N ARG A 631 -8.32 -6.43 -3.99
CA ARG A 631 -8.76 -5.02 -3.93
C ARG A 631 -8.94 -4.42 -5.31
N ASN A 632 -9.78 -3.38 -5.38
CA ASN A 632 -9.82 -2.54 -6.56
C ASN A 632 -8.57 -1.65 -6.62
N VAL A 633 -8.10 -1.42 -7.85
CA VAL A 633 -6.94 -0.57 -8.17
C VAL A 633 -7.27 0.26 -9.40
N SER A 634 -6.56 1.36 -9.60
CA SER A 634 -6.80 2.20 -10.78
C SER A 634 -6.29 1.53 -12.05
N ALA A 635 -5.14 0.86 -11.97
CA ALA A 635 -4.59 0.09 -13.06
C ALA A 635 -3.82 -1.15 -12.59
N VAL A 636 -3.62 -2.07 -13.53
CA VAL A 636 -2.77 -3.25 -13.41
C VAL A 636 -1.81 -3.30 -14.60
N THR A 637 -0.69 -4.01 -14.47
CA THR A 637 0.34 -3.98 -15.51
C THR A 637 0.10 -4.98 -16.63
N GLY A 638 0.41 -4.60 -17.86
CA GLY A 638 0.36 -5.46 -19.05
C GLY A 638 1.36 -6.64 -19.04
N ALA A 639 2.23 -6.75 -18.02
CA ALA A 639 3.08 -7.92 -17.87
C ALA A 639 2.28 -9.21 -17.62
N VAL A 640 1.20 -9.12 -16.83
CA VAL A 640 0.19 -10.17 -16.66
C VAL A 640 -1.16 -9.48 -16.36
N LEU A 641 -1.94 -9.24 -17.42
CA LEU A 641 -3.26 -8.61 -17.35
C LEU A 641 -4.28 -9.48 -18.07
N LEU A 642 -5.38 -9.82 -17.39
CA LEU A 642 -6.50 -10.57 -17.98
C LEU A 642 -7.75 -9.70 -18.07
N LEU A 643 -8.46 -9.74 -19.19
CA LEU A 643 -9.73 -9.04 -19.38
C LEU A 643 -10.62 -9.72 -20.43
N ARG A 644 -11.91 -9.37 -20.46
CA ARG A 644 -12.82 -9.83 -21.52
C ARG A 644 -12.42 -9.22 -22.87
N LYS A 645 -12.41 -10.03 -23.92
CA LYS A 645 -12.14 -9.58 -25.29
C LYS A 645 -13.11 -8.47 -25.71
N SER A 646 -14.39 -8.62 -25.37
CA SER A 646 -15.42 -7.60 -25.65
C SER A 646 -15.13 -6.26 -24.97
N VAL A 647 -14.60 -6.26 -23.74
CA VAL A 647 -14.19 -5.03 -23.04
C VAL A 647 -12.99 -4.39 -23.74
N PHE A 648 -11.98 -5.18 -24.09
CA PHE A 648 -10.80 -4.71 -24.83
C PHE A 648 -11.20 -4.07 -26.17
N GLU A 649 -12.13 -4.68 -26.91
CA GLU A 649 -12.62 -4.16 -28.19
C GLU A 649 -13.45 -2.88 -28.02
N ASN A 650 -14.32 -2.82 -27.01
CA ASN A 650 -15.18 -1.65 -26.74
C ASN A 650 -14.38 -0.38 -26.41
N VAL A 651 -13.23 -0.50 -25.73
CA VAL A 651 -12.33 0.64 -25.44
C VAL A 651 -11.31 0.93 -26.55
N GLY A 652 -11.41 0.23 -27.69
CA GLY A 652 -10.51 0.39 -28.84
C GLY A 652 -9.11 -0.22 -28.64
N GLY A 653 -8.94 -1.13 -27.69
CA GLY A 653 -7.67 -1.80 -27.39
C GLY A 653 -6.60 -0.89 -26.80
N LEU A 654 -5.33 -1.22 -27.02
CA LEU A 654 -4.19 -0.41 -26.58
C LEU A 654 -3.92 0.73 -27.58
N ASP A 655 -3.41 1.87 -27.12
CA ASP A 655 -3.08 2.99 -28.01
C ASP A 655 -1.75 2.75 -28.75
N GLY A 656 -1.84 2.20 -29.97
CA GLY A 656 -0.70 1.98 -30.85
C GLY A 656 -0.13 3.25 -31.52
N GLY A 657 -0.80 4.39 -31.41
CA GLY A 657 -0.35 5.65 -31.99
C GLY A 657 0.61 6.38 -31.07
N GLU A 658 0.10 6.75 -29.89
CA GLU A 658 0.76 7.66 -28.96
C GLU A 658 1.48 6.94 -27.81
N LEU A 659 1.00 5.77 -27.38
CA LEU A 659 1.53 5.00 -26.23
C LEU A 659 2.10 3.66 -26.68
N LYS A 660 3.23 3.69 -27.38
CA LYS A 660 3.80 2.51 -28.04
C LYS A 660 4.45 1.52 -27.07
N VAL A 661 4.96 2.02 -25.94
CA VAL A 661 5.86 1.25 -25.06
C VAL A 661 5.53 1.39 -23.58
N ALA A 662 5.41 2.60 -23.05
CA ALA A 662 5.06 2.84 -21.64
C ALA A 662 3.60 3.27 -21.47
N PHE A 663 3.06 3.04 -20.27
CA PHE A 663 1.72 3.48 -19.81
C PHE A 663 0.51 3.03 -20.63
N ASN A 664 0.69 2.20 -21.67
CA ASN A 664 -0.41 1.69 -22.48
C ASN A 664 -1.38 0.80 -21.69
N ASP A 665 -0.87 0.07 -20.71
CA ASP A 665 -1.63 -0.73 -19.75
C ASP A 665 -2.42 0.16 -18.78
N VAL A 666 -1.79 1.23 -18.30
CA VAL A 666 -2.46 2.25 -17.46
C VAL A 666 -3.58 2.93 -18.24
N ASP A 667 -3.33 3.41 -19.46
CA ASP A 667 -4.34 4.00 -20.35
C ASP A 667 -5.50 3.05 -20.62
N LEU A 668 -5.22 1.77 -20.94
CA LEU A 668 -6.24 0.74 -21.11
C LEU A 668 -7.10 0.60 -19.86
N CYS A 669 -6.48 0.46 -18.69
CA CYS A 669 -7.18 0.32 -17.41
C CYS A 669 -8.07 1.54 -17.10
N LEU A 670 -7.63 2.75 -17.43
CA LEU A 670 -8.41 3.96 -17.22
C LEU A 670 -9.59 4.08 -18.20
N LYS A 671 -9.40 3.76 -19.49
CA LYS A 671 -10.53 3.68 -20.45
C LYS A 671 -11.59 2.66 -20.03
N VAL A 672 -11.16 1.53 -19.48
CA VAL A 672 -12.06 0.49 -18.97
C VAL A 672 -12.82 1.01 -17.75
N ARG A 673 -12.19 1.80 -16.88
CA ARG A 673 -12.87 2.44 -15.74
C ARG A 673 -13.87 3.50 -16.14
N ASP A 674 -13.59 4.28 -17.19
CA ASP A 674 -14.54 5.26 -17.73
C ASP A 674 -15.82 4.62 -18.28
N MET A 675 -15.83 3.31 -18.56
CA MET A 675 -17.04 2.54 -18.86
C MET A 675 -17.86 2.14 -17.63
N GLY A 676 -17.43 2.49 -16.41
CA GLY A 676 -18.06 2.10 -15.15
C GLY A 676 -17.63 0.72 -14.64
N LEU A 677 -16.60 0.08 -15.23
CA LEU A 677 -16.05 -1.19 -14.75
C LEU A 677 -14.93 -0.97 -13.72
N VAL A 678 -14.71 -1.95 -12.84
CA VAL A 678 -13.64 -1.89 -11.84
C VAL A 678 -12.44 -2.75 -12.24
N ASN A 679 -11.23 -2.26 -12.01
CA ASN A 679 -10.03 -3.09 -12.14
C ASN A 679 -9.71 -3.76 -10.80
N VAL A 680 -9.30 -5.01 -10.85
CA VAL A 680 -9.05 -5.86 -9.68
C VAL A 680 -7.60 -6.32 -9.69
N TRP A 681 -6.96 -6.27 -8.53
CA TRP A 681 -5.68 -6.94 -8.30
C TRP A 681 -5.89 -8.09 -7.31
N THR A 682 -5.37 -9.27 -7.63
CA THR A 682 -5.43 -10.45 -6.76
C THR A 682 -4.04 -10.88 -6.30
N PRO A 683 -3.83 -11.09 -4.98
CA PRO A 683 -2.59 -11.63 -4.44
C PRO A 683 -2.47 -13.15 -4.66
N PHE A 684 -3.51 -13.82 -5.15
CA PHE A 684 -3.60 -15.28 -5.25
C PHE A 684 -3.22 -15.84 -6.62
N ALA A 685 -2.74 -14.97 -7.51
CA ALA A 685 -2.08 -15.32 -8.77
C ALA A 685 -0.64 -14.79 -8.71
N GLU A 686 0.32 -15.66 -8.40
CA GLU A 686 1.73 -15.27 -8.26
C GLU A 686 2.58 -15.73 -9.44
N LEU A 687 3.37 -14.81 -9.99
CA LEU A 687 4.34 -15.08 -11.05
C LEU A 687 5.62 -14.26 -10.82
N TYR A 688 6.75 -14.75 -11.31
CA TYR A 688 7.92 -13.90 -11.51
C TYR A 688 7.76 -13.09 -12.78
N HIS A 689 8.27 -11.87 -12.79
CA HIS A 689 8.48 -11.06 -13.98
C HIS A 689 9.93 -10.56 -13.96
N HIS A 690 10.73 -11.05 -14.89
CA HIS A 690 12.18 -10.84 -14.90
C HIS A 690 12.63 -9.44 -15.36
N GLU A 691 11.66 -8.55 -15.63
CA GLU A 691 11.70 -7.11 -15.98
C GLU A 691 12.84 -6.64 -16.87
N SER A 692 12.49 -6.21 -18.09
CA SER A 692 13.38 -5.48 -19.00
C SER A 692 14.69 -6.20 -19.32
N LYS A 693 14.80 -7.52 -19.08
CA LYS A 693 15.93 -8.34 -19.56
C LYS A 693 16.00 -8.35 -21.09
N SER A 694 14.84 -8.27 -21.75
CA SER A 694 14.76 -8.23 -23.21
C SER A 694 15.11 -6.85 -23.80
N ARG A 695 14.65 -5.75 -23.18
CA ARG A 695 14.75 -4.41 -23.74
C ARG A 695 15.89 -3.53 -23.18
N GLY A 696 16.29 -3.73 -21.92
CA GLY A 696 17.16 -2.80 -21.20
C GLY A 696 16.44 -1.50 -20.78
N GLN A 697 17.20 -0.55 -20.19
CA GLN A 697 16.70 0.78 -19.80
C GLN A 697 16.68 1.75 -20.99
N ASP A 698 15.80 2.76 -20.95
CA ASP A 698 15.73 3.83 -21.95
C ASP A 698 16.93 4.77 -21.85
N ILE A 699 18.05 4.34 -22.44
CA ILE A 699 19.35 5.02 -22.35
C ILE A 699 19.68 5.85 -23.59
N THR A 700 18.99 5.61 -24.71
CA THR A 700 19.24 6.36 -25.96
C THR A 700 18.39 7.64 -26.03
N PRO A 701 18.86 8.70 -26.70
CA PRO A 701 18.07 9.94 -26.85
C PRO A 701 16.70 9.73 -27.52
N GLN A 702 16.59 8.76 -28.44
CA GLN A 702 15.32 8.44 -29.09
C GLN A 702 14.34 7.77 -28.12
N GLN A 703 14.82 6.85 -27.28
CA GLN A 703 14.01 6.20 -26.24
C GLN A 703 13.55 7.20 -25.17
N GLN A 704 14.44 8.12 -24.76
CA GLN A 704 14.12 9.18 -23.80
C GLN A 704 13.05 10.12 -24.37
N LYS A 705 13.22 10.60 -25.61
CA LYS A 705 12.20 11.43 -26.28
C LYS A 705 10.85 10.72 -26.40
N ARG A 706 10.85 9.42 -26.73
CA ARG A 706 9.61 8.62 -26.75
C ARG A 706 8.98 8.57 -25.36
N ALA A 707 9.75 8.26 -24.33
CA ALA A 707 9.24 8.17 -22.96
C ALA A 707 8.67 9.53 -22.47
N GLU A 708 9.36 10.64 -22.75
CA GLU A 708 8.88 12.00 -22.45
C GLU A 708 7.57 12.32 -23.19
N HIS A 709 7.45 11.89 -24.44
CA HIS A 709 6.21 12.03 -25.22
C HIS A 709 5.06 11.21 -24.61
N GLU A 710 5.29 9.94 -24.28
CA GLU A 710 4.28 9.06 -23.65
C GLU A 710 3.82 9.61 -22.29
N VAL A 711 4.72 10.17 -21.49
CA VAL A 711 4.36 10.91 -20.26
C VAL A 711 3.47 12.11 -20.58
N THR A 712 3.84 12.90 -21.59
CA THR A 712 3.06 14.08 -22.00
C THR A 712 1.64 13.70 -22.43
N VAL A 713 1.50 12.62 -23.20
CA VAL A 713 0.22 12.07 -23.63
C VAL A 713 -0.64 11.68 -22.43
N MET A 714 -0.07 10.95 -21.46
CA MET A 714 -0.81 10.56 -20.26
C MET A 714 -1.28 11.76 -19.45
N VAL A 715 -0.41 12.74 -19.23
CA VAL A 715 -0.74 13.97 -18.49
C VAL A 715 -1.83 14.77 -19.21
N GLN A 716 -1.73 14.93 -20.53
CA GLN A 716 -2.73 15.66 -21.32
C GLN A 716 -4.08 14.94 -21.39
N ARG A 717 -4.06 13.62 -21.51
CA ARG A 717 -5.28 12.80 -21.65
C ARG A 717 -6.02 12.62 -20.33
N TRP A 718 -5.29 12.26 -19.28
CA TRP A 718 -5.88 11.84 -18.00
C TRP A 718 -5.86 12.93 -16.93
N GLY A 719 -4.99 13.94 -17.04
CA GLY A 719 -5.00 15.15 -16.22
C GLY A 719 -5.24 14.88 -14.73
N MET A 720 -6.35 15.40 -14.21
CA MET A 720 -6.71 15.28 -12.79
C MET A 720 -6.96 13.84 -12.33
N HIS A 721 -7.31 12.90 -13.21
CA HIS A 721 -7.43 11.49 -12.83
C HIS A 721 -6.10 10.92 -12.35
N LEU A 722 -4.96 11.40 -12.87
CA LEU A 722 -3.64 10.98 -12.40
C LEU A 722 -3.33 11.53 -11.00
N TYR A 723 -3.91 12.67 -10.64
CA TYR A 723 -3.73 13.28 -9.32
C TYR A 723 -4.70 12.71 -8.27
N ASN A 724 -5.90 12.32 -8.70
CA ASN A 724 -6.97 11.83 -7.83
C ASN A 724 -7.26 10.35 -8.10
N ASP A 725 -6.31 9.47 -7.73
CA ASP A 725 -6.53 8.03 -7.73
C ASP A 725 -7.52 7.65 -6.60
N PRO A 726 -8.73 7.15 -6.91
CA PRO A 726 -9.72 6.84 -5.88
C PRO A 726 -9.30 5.67 -4.99
N TYR A 727 -8.35 4.85 -5.42
CA TYR A 727 -7.85 3.73 -4.62
C TYR A 727 -6.57 4.07 -3.85
N TYR A 728 -6.21 5.36 -3.77
CA TYR A 728 -5.04 5.85 -3.04
C TYR A 728 -5.30 7.22 -2.38
N ASN A 729 -5.35 7.22 -1.05
CA ASN A 729 -5.76 8.37 -0.24
C ASN A 729 -4.89 9.62 -0.51
N PRO A 730 -5.49 10.84 -0.55
CA PRO A 730 -4.79 12.09 -0.81
C PRO A 730 -3.75 12.49 0.24
N ASN A 731 -3.82 11.93 1.45
CA ASN A 731 -2.88 12.15 2.56
C ASN A 731 -1.61 11.29 2.44
N LEU A 732 -1.53 10.40 1.44
CA LEU A 732 -0.37 9.55 1.17
C LEU A 732 0.49 10.09 0.03
N THR A 733 1.81 9.91 0.13
CA THR A 733 2.78 10.48 -0.82
C THR A 733 2.66 9.92 -2.24
N LEU A 734 2.89 10.74 -3.26
CA LEU A 734 3.10 10.29 -4.65
C LEU A 734 4.59 10.12 -5.00
N THR A 735 5.49 10.34 -4.05
CA THR A 735 6.93 10.24 -4.35
C THR A 735 7.48 8.83 -4.17
N HIS A 736 6.82 8.02 -3.34
CA HIS A 736 7.28 6.70 -2.94
C HIS A 736 6.16 5.67 -3.04
N GLU A 737 6.51 4.42 -3.32
CA GLU A 737 5.57 3.31 -3.46
C GLU A 737 5.21 2.62 -2.13
N ASP A 738 5.43 3.28 -0.99
CA ASP A 738 5.44 2.68 0.35
C ASP A 738 4.30 3.12 1.28
N TYR A 739 3.35 3.93 0.79
CA TYR A 739 2.22 4.46 1.56
C TYR A 739 2.65 5.32 2.76
N SER A 740 3.82 5.97 2.69
CA SER A 740 4.20 6.98 3.66
C SER A 740 3.35 8.25 3.56
N LEU A 741 3.31 9.02 4.66
CA LEU A 741 2.54 10.25 4.76
C LEU A 741 3.02 11.30 3.74
N SER A 742 2.06 12.02 3.15
CA SER A 742 2.34 13.21 2.34
C SER A 742 2.52 14.43 3.25
N VAL A 743 3.55 15.23 2.95
CA VAL A 743 3.71 16.56 3.56
C VAL A 743 3.03 17.67 2.77
N GLU A 744 2.51 17.35 1.58
CA GLU A 744 1.70 18.23 0.74
C GLU A 744 0.50 17.40 0.25
N PRO A 745 -0.49 17.08 1.12
CA PRO A 745 -1.63 16.28 0.71
C PRO A 745 -2.43 16.91 -0.42
N ARG A 746 -3.02 16.04 -1.24
CA ARG A 746 -3.68 16.44 -2.49
C ARG A 746 -5.01 17.16 -2.28
N MET A 747 -5.71 16.84 -1.19
CA MET A 747 -6.98 17.46 -0.82
C MET A 747 -7.01 17.58 0.70
N MET A 748 -6.78 18.79 1.23
CA MET A 748 -6.80 19.02 2.68
C MET A 748 -7.64 20.21 3.15
N ASN A 749 -8.14 21.07 2.26
CA ASN A 749 -8.99 22.18 2.71
C ASN A 749 -10.38 21.66 3.08
N ILE A 750 -10.65 21.53 4.40
CA ILE A 750 -11.91 21.01 4.93
C ILE A 750 -13.11 21.86 4.56
#